data_AF-A0A495W085-F1
#
_entry.id   AF-A0A495W085-F1
#
_cell.length_a   1.000
_cell.length_b   1.000
_cell.length_c   1.000
_cell.angle_alpha   90.00
_cell.angle_beta   90.00
_cell.angle_gamma   90.00
#
_symmetry.space_group_name_H-M   'P 1'
#
loop_
_entity.id
_entity.type
_entity.pdbx_description
1 polymer ?
#
loop_
_entity_poly.entity_id
_entity_poly.type
_entity_poly.pdbx_seq_one_letter_code
_entity_poly.pdbx_strand_id
1 'polypeptide(L)'
;MGIPGRDRAVVIGAGMAGLFAARVLAESFGEVVVLDRDELPDGVEPRRRVQHGRHVHGLLAKGHQGIEGLFPGITAEFTAAGAVECDLTGDVRWVYDGAALRQPISGLRMVSASRPLLERVVRSRVEALPNVTVHGSSDVEEPVTEGESHRVTGVRVRRGDLVEEIAADLVVDAGGRGARTPTWLGEWGYGPVEEETFKIGIGYTTRHYDIPESAMGGDVSIHVVATPANPRGAVCARVDGGRVVVTAYGMNGDLPGADEESFPEFLRSLSAPDVADAVAQGTPLDGFATYRFPAGLRRRYERLTAFPEGLLVVGDAICSFNPTYAQGMTVSVLEALVLRDHLARPALDPAAYFADVATDAVDRCWTIATSTDLARSGRVDPADPAARAAARLLAAASRHDEVAIAHIRVVSLIDPAESLAEPDIAALVAREDTGRVDRVAVGDLVFDVRLAGPEDGEPVVLLHGWPHNFRSWQEVEPLLHAEGLRTIAPNQRGYSAGARPRDVADYRLPLLAGDVLGLLDALGVESAHVVGHDWGAIVAWYLAARHPERVRTLTATAFPHLDAYQDAYQVDPEQRAASAYIDLLTAPGSTEYWLADDARRLRELLALHDNALTPEQQARYLRFHTQPGTFHAALNWYRTGVLLDGAVALGKITVPTTFIWSEADASVSTMAAERTADYVSAPYRVVTLPAPASHWQPQEFPALVAAEVVARVRGGSTPSETDS
;
A
#
# COMPACT_ATOMS: atom_id res chain seq x y z
N MET A 1 52.78 -7.96 15.67
CA MET A 1 53.26 -8.97 14.72
C MET A 1 52.06 -9.35 13.88
N GLY A 2 52.08 -9.06 12.57
CA GLY A 2 50.96 -9.30 11.67
C GLY A 2 50.66 -10.79 11.51
N ILE A 3 49.42 -11.10 11.12
CA ILE A 3 49.03 -12.45 10.69
C ILE A 3 49.72 -12.69 9.32
N PRO A 4 50.46 -13.79 9.11
CA PRO A 4 51.10 -14.08 7.83
C PRO A 4 50.10 -14.06 6.68
N GLY A 5 50.42 -13.40 5.55
CA GLY A 5 49.54 -13.29 4.39
C GLY A 5 48.41 -12.25 4.54
N ARG A 6 48.61 -11.23 5.38
CA ARG A 6 47.71 -10.07 5.54
C ARG A 6 48.47 -8.75 5.54
N ASP A 7 49.38 -8.59 4.60
CA ASP A 7 50.14 -7.36 4.44
C ASP A 7 49.29 -6.30 3.75
N ARG A 8 48.58 -6.66 2.67
CA ARG A 8 47.77 -5.70 1.90
C ARG A 8 46.44 -6.28 1.40
N ALA A 9 45.37 -5.52 1.57
CA ALA A 9 44.09 -5.75 0.90
C ALA A 9 43.77 -4.64 -0.11
N VAL A 10 43.07 -4.98 -1.18
CA VAL A 10 42.55 -4.03 -2.18
C VAL A 10 41.03 -4.12 -2.23
N VAL A 11 40.34 -2.98 -2.22
CA VAL A 11 38.88 -2.89 -2.40
C VAL A 11 38.59 -2.21 -3.73
N ILE A 12 37.81 -2.88 -4.58
CA ILE A 12 37.35 -2.33 -5.86
C ILE A 12 36.01 -1.63 -5.63
N GLY A 13 35.97 -0.31 -5.72
CA GLY A 13 34.80 0.54 -5.53
C GLY A 13 34.80 1.24 -4.16
N ALA A 14 34.58 2.56 -4.16
CA ALA A 14 34.46 3.42 -2.98
C ALA A 14 33.00 3.85 -2.73
N GLY A 15 32.02 3.02 -3.10
CA GLY A 15 30.64 3.15 -2.60
C GLY A 15 30.54 2.66 -1.15
N MET A 16 29.37 2.79 -0.53
CA MET A 16 29.16 2.38 0.87
C MET A 16 29.62 0.96 1.19
N ALA A 17 29.31 -0.04 0.34
CA ALA A 17 29.79 -1.41 0.55
C ALA A 17 31.32 -1.51 0.61
N GLY A 18 32.02 -0.84 -0.32
CA GLY A 18 33.48 -0.80 -0.34
C GLY A 18 34.07 -0.05 0.84
N LEU A 19 33.45 1.05 1.29
CA LEU A 19 33.88 1.79 2.48
C LEU A 19 33.69 0.97 3.75
N PHE A 20 32.59 0.22 3.89
CA PHE A 20 32.38 -0.70 5.01
C PHE A 20 33.38 -1.86 4.99
N ALA A 21 33.63 -2.45 3.82
CA ALA A 21 34.66 -3.48 3.65
C ALA A 21 36.05 -2.95 4.02
N ALA A 22 36.42 -1.75 3.55
CA ALA A 22 37.71 -1.12 3.86
C ALA A 22 37.88 -0.88 5.37
N ARG A 23 36.83 -0.37 6.04
CA ARG A 23 36.82 -0.19 7.50
C ARG A 23 37.10 -1.50 8.23
N VAL A 24 36.49 -2.61 7.80
CA VAL A 24 36.66 -3.93 8.42
C VAL A 24 38.03 -4.53 8.09
N LEU A 25 38.48 -4.44 6.85
CA LEU A 25 39.81 -4.93 6.42
C LEU A 25 40.94 -4.23 7.17
N ALA A 26 40.78 -2.94 7.49
CA ALA A 26 41.76 -2.16 8.25
C ALA A 26 42.04 -2.72 9.65
N GLU A 27 41.16 -3.56 10.20
CA GLU A 27 41.37 -4.23 11.49
C GLU A 27 42.32 -5.44 11.40
N SER A 28 42.48 -5.99 10.19
CA SER A 28 43.18 -7.26 9.95
C SER A 28 44.37 -7.18 9.00
N PHE A 29 44.49 -6.11 8.21
CA PHE A 29 45.55 -5.93 7.20
C PHE A 29 46.48 -4.76 7.53
N GLY A 30 47.76 -4.90 7.17
CA GLY A 30 48.76 -3.85 7.33
C GLY A 30 48.51 -2.62 6.48
N GLU A 31 47.92 -2.79 5.30
CA GLU A 31 47.54 -1.74 4.35
C GLU A 31 46.23 -2.12 3.64
N VAL A 32 45.36 -1.13 3.43
CA VAL A 32 44.13 -1.28 2.64
C VAL A 32 44.06 -0.18 1.58
N VAL A 33 43.94 -0.57 0.31
CA VAL A 33 43.86 0.35 -0.82
C VAL A 33 42.47 0.28 -1.43
N VAL A 34 41.72 1.38 -1.39
CA VAL A 34 40.39 1.49 -2.01
C VAL A 34 40.52 2.20 -3.36
N LEU A 35 40.00 1.59 -4.42
CA LEU A 35 40.12 2.09 -5.79
C LEU A 35 38.73 2.33 -6.38
N ASP A 36 38.43 3.55 -6.82
CA ASP A 36 37.18 3.87 -7.52
C ASP A 36 37.47 4.50 -8.87
N ARG A 37 36.68 4.13 -9.87
CA ARG A 37 36.79 4.64 -11.25
C ARG A 37 36.25 6.05 -11.41
N ASP A 38 35.38 6.50 -10.50
CA ASP A 38 34.87 7.86 -10.49
C ASP A 38 35.82 8.77 -9.69
N GLU A 39 35.77 10.06 -10.02
CA GLU A 39 36.33 11.09 -9.16
C GLU A 39 35.54 11.13 -7.84
N LEU A 40 36.24 11.33 -6.73
CA LEU A 40 35.66 11.38 -5.39
C LEU A 40 35.60 12.85 -4.95
N PRO A 41 34.44 13.50 -4.99
CA PRO A 41 34.34 14.92 -4.66
C PRO A 41 34.47 15.12 -3.14
N ASP A 42 35.15 16.20 -2.73
CA ASP A 42 35.25 16.60 -1.31
C ASP A 42 33.90 17.11 -0.74
N GLY A 43 32.99 17.52 -1.62
CA GLY A 43 31.67 18.06 -1.29
C GLY A 43 30.56 17.01 -1.18
N VAL A 44 29.31 17.48 -1.24
CA VAL A 44 28.07 16.68 -1.10
C VAL A 44 27.39 16.54 -2.47
N GLU A 45 28.17 16.31 -3.52
CA GLU A 45 27.68 16.18 -4.88
C GLU A 45 27.47 14.70 -5.27
N PRO A 46 26.41 14.39 -6.05
CA PRO A 46 26.23 13.05 -6.60
C PRO A 46 27.37 12.65 -7.55
N ARG A 47 27.90 11.43 -7.38
CA ARG A 47 28.89 10.85 -8.31
C ARG A 47 28.25 10.37 -9.61
N ARG A 48 28.97 10.50 -10.73
CA ARG A 48 28.47 10.22 -12.09
C ARG A 48 27.89 8.81 -12.24
N ARG A 49 28.55 7.79 -11.69
CA ARG A 49 28.11 6.38 -11.82
C ARG A 49 27.23 5.93 -10.65
N VAL A 50 26.99 6.80 -9.67
CA VAL A 50 26.00 6.59 -8.60
C VAL A 50 24.70 7.27 -9.02
N GLN A 51 24.10 6.78 -10.12
CA GLN A 51 22.93 7.42 -10.76
C GLN A 51 21.71 7.55 -9.83
N HIS A 52 21.59 6.66 -8.85
CA HIS A 52 20.53 6.67 -7.87
C HIS A 52 20.75 7.71 -6.76
N GLY A 53 21.96 8.29 -6.62
CA GLY A 53 22.33 9.21 -5.54
C GLY A 53 21.54 10.53 -5.46
N ARG A 54 20.73 10.83 -6.48
CA ARG A 54 19.81 11.99 -6.54
C ARG A 54 18.40 11.69 -6.00
N HIS A 55 18.10 10.42 -5.73
CA HIS A 55 16.79 9.98 -5.23
C HIS A 55 16.81 9.89 -3.70
N VAL A 56 15.64 9.78 -3.08
CA VAL A 56 15.54 9.55 -1.64
C VAL A 56 16.28 8.27 -1.24
N HIS A 57 16.94 8.28 -0.09
CA HIS A 57 17.54 7.09 0.51
C HIS A 57 17.08 7.00 1.95
N GLY A 58 16.49 5.86 2.31
CA GLY A 58 16.28 5.47 3.69
C GLY A 58 17.44 4.61 4.18
N LEU A 59 17.82 4.77 5.44
CA LEU A 59 18.63 3.80 6.16
C LEU A 59 17.72 3.09 7.16
N LEU A 60 17.51 1.79 6.99
CA LEU A 60 16.70 1.00 7.92
C LEU A 60 17.37 0.97 9.31
N ALA A 61 16.57 0.83 10.37
CA ALA A 61 17.06 0.83 11.76
C ALA A 61 18.22 -0.16 11.98
N LYS A 62 18.15 -1.37 11.40
CA LYS A 62 19.23 -2.36 11.49
C LYS A 62 20.53 -1.89 10.82
N GLY A 63 20.40 -1.22 9.67
CA GLY A 63 21.53 -0.62 8.96
C GLY A 63 22.17 0.50 9.76
N HIS A 64 21.35 1.38 10.36
CA HIS A 64 21.80 2.42 11.27
C HIS A 64 22.58 1.86 12.45
N GLN A 65 22.06 0.85 13.15
CA GLN A 65 22.76 0.18 14.24
C GLN A 65 24.10 -0.43 13.80
N GLY A 66 24.15 -1.03 12.61
CA GLY A 66 25.36 -1.62 12.07
C GLY A 66 26.41 -0.56 11.71
N ILE A 67 26.01 0.57 11.12
CA ILE A 67 26.92 1.69 10.80
C ILE A 67 27.49 2.30 12.08
N GLU A 68 26.66 2.56 13.08
CA GLU A 68 27.10 3.06 14.39
C GLU A 68 28.06 2.06 15.07
N GLY A 69 27.84 0.75 14.89
CA GLY A 69 28.75 -0.29 15.37
C GLY A 69 30.11 -0.34 14.66
N LEU A 70 30.16 -0.05 13.35
CA LEU A 70 31.41 0.02 12.58
C LEU A 70 32.18 1.33 12.80
N PHE A 71 31.43 2.42 13.01
CA PHE A 71 31.95 3.77 13.22
C PHE A 71 31.27 4.40 14.45
N PRO A 72 31.76 4.11 15.67
CA PRO A 72 31.18 4.69 16.88
C PRO A 72 31.16 6.23 16.82
N GLY A 73 30.00 6.82 17.13
CA GLY A 73 29.73 8.25 17.12
C GLY A 73 29.31 8.83 15.76
N ILE A 74 29.21 8.03 14.70
CA ILE A 74 28.95 8.52 13.35
C ILE A 74 27.55 9.13 13.19
N THR A 75 26.55 8.67 13.95
CA THR A 75 25.21 9.30 13.92
C THR A 75 25.27 10.76 14.35
N ALA A 76 26.06 11.08 15.38
CA ALA A 76 26.27 12.48 15.78
C ALA A 76 27.02 13.28 14.70
N GLU A 77 27.94 12.64 13.97
CA GLU A 77 28.64 13.27 12.84
C GLU A 77 27.72 13.53 11.64
N PHE A 78 26.81 12.60 11.33
CA PHE A 78 25.79 12.83 10.31
C PHE A 78 24.90 14.03 10.67
N THR A 79 24.43 14.09 11.92
CA THR A 79 23.62 15.21 12.41
C THR A 79 24.40 16.52 12.39
N ALA A 80 25.67 16.51 12.80
CA ALA A 80 26.54 17.68 12.73
C ALA A 80 26.82 18.13 11.28
N ALA A 81 26.81 17.21 10.32
CA ALA A 81 26.90 17.49 8.90
C ALA A 81 25.57 17.97 8.28
N GLY A 82 24.49 18.01 9.07
CA GLY A 82 23.18 18.55 8.69
C GLY A 82 22.11 17.51 8.43
N ALA A 83 22.37 16.21 8.63
CA ALA A 83 21.34 15.18 8.56
C ALA A 83 20.28 15.36 9.68
N VAL A 84 19.09 14.81 9.46
CA VAL A 84 17.99 14.85 10.44
C VAL A 84 17.87 13.48 11.11
N GLU A 85 18.11 13.42 12.42
CA GLU A 85 17.84 12.23 13.23
C GLU A 85 16.35 12.21 13.60
N CYS A 86 15.71 11.04 13.48
CA CYS A 86 14.28 10.90 13.80
C CYS A 86 13.90 9.48 14.24
N ASP A 87 12.72 9.34 14.86
CA ASP A 87 12.09 8.07 15.22
C ASP A 87 11.25 7.52 14.04
N LEU A 88 11.53 6.28 13.64
CA LEU A 88 10.92 5.64 12.48
C LEU A 88 9.39 5.45 12.58
N THR A 89 8.81 5.46 13.78
CA THR A 89 7.35 5.39 13.96
C THR A 89 6.80 6.75 14.38
N GLY A 90 7.49 7.48 15.27
CA GLY A 90 7.00 8.73 15.84
C GLY A 90 7.09 9.92 14.89
N ASP A 91 8.14 10.00 14.07
CA ASP A 91 8.43 11.17 13.22
C ASP A 91 8.27 10.89 11.72
N VAL A 92 7.86 9.66 11.37
CA VAL A 92 7.62 9.22 9.98
C VAL A 92 6.17 8.79 9.84
N ARG A 93 5.43 9.47 8.97
CA ARG A 93 4.06 9.11 8.63
C ARG A 93 4.04 8.04 7.55
N TRP A 94 3.66 6.82 7.93
CA TRP A 94 3.49 5.71 7.01
C TRP A 94 2.03 5.59 6.59
N VAL A 95 1.76 5.67 5.29
CA VAL A 95 0.40 5.61 4.75
C VAL A 95 0.28 4.45 3.76
N TYR A 96 -0.65 3.54 4.05
CA TYR A 96 -0.95 2.36 3.23
C TYR A 96 -2.42 2.39 2.83
N ASP A 97 -2.71 2.29 1.53
CA ASP A 97 -4.08 2.29 1.00
C ASP A 97 -4.99 3.41 1.54
N GLY A 98 -4.40 4.58 1.81
CA GLY A 98 -5.09 5.76 2.33
C GLY A 98 -5.24 5.81 3.86
N ALA A 99 -4.76 4.79 4.58
CA ALA A 99 -4.74 4.76 6.04
C ALA A 99 -3.33 5.01 6.58
N ALA A 100 -3.18 6.03 7.42
CA ALA A 100 -1.95 6.24 8.16
C ALA A 100 -1.81 5.20 9.29
N LEU A 101 -0.63 4.65 9.47
CA LEU A 101 -0.31 3.85 10.64
C LEU A 101 -0.33 4.72 11.90
N ARG A 102 -0.50 4.10 13.06
CA ARG A 102 -0.25 4.76 14.34
C ARG A 102 1.21 5.23 14.40
N GLN A 103 1.44 6.41 14.96
CA GLN A 103 2.77 7.03 15.09
C GLN A 103 3.24 7.15 16.56
N PRO A 104 3.32 6.04 17.35
CA PRO A 104 3.91 6.09 18.68
C PRO A 104 5.43 6.28 18.58
N ILE A 105 6.08 6.82 19.61
CA ILE A 105 7.55 6.84 19.69
C ILE A 105 8.05 5.44 20.03
N SER A 106 8.84 4.80 19.15
CA SER A 106 9.32 3.43 19.33
C SER A 106 10.74 3.32 19.89
N GLY A 107 11.51 4.41 19.81
CA GLY A 107 12.96 4.41 20.03
C GLY A 107 13.77 3.87 18.84
N LEU A 108 13.12 3.51 17.73
CA LEU A 108 13.80 3.10 16.51
C LEU A 108 14.35 4.32 15.77
N ARG A 109 15.60 4.65 16.06
CA ARG A 109 16.28 5.77 15.43
C ARG A 109 16.66 5.49 13.98
N MET A 110 16.48 6.51 13.13
CA MET A 110 17.07 6.59 11.81
C MET A 110 17.70 7.97 11.57
N VAL A 111 18.47 8.06 10.48
CA VAL A 111 19.01 9.31 9.96
C VAL A 111 18.47 9.52 8.55
N SER A 112 17.79 10.65 8.35
CA SER A 112 17.35 11.11 7.04
C SER A 112 18.39 12.07 6.44
N ALA A 113 18.99 11.67 5.33
CA ALA A 113 20.06 12.41 4.67
C ALA A 113 20.11 12.08 3.17
N SER A 114 20.72 12.97 2.40
CA SER A 114 21.11 12.69 1.03
C SER A 114 22.23 11.64 1.01
N ARG A 115 22.24 10.81 -0.03
CA ARG A 115 23.27 9.80 -0.20
C ARG A 115 24.70 10.37 -0.26
N PRO A 116 24.97 11.50 -0.94
CA PRO A 116 26.31 12.08 -0.94
C PRO A 116 26.80 12.48 0.46
N LEU A 117 25.92 12.92 1.37
CA LEU A 117 26.33 13.26 2.74
C LEU A 117 26.75 12.01 3.49
N LEU A 118 25.90 10.97 3.46
CA LEU A 118 26.19 9.70 4.15
C LEU A 118 27.52 9.12 3.67
N GLU A 119 27.72 9.07 2.35
CA GLU A 119 28.94 8.54 1.76
C GLU A 119 30.18 9.38 2.09
N ARG A 120 30.06 10.71 2.09
CA ARG A 120 31.17 11.60 2.45
C ARG A 120 31.62 11.39 3.89
N VAL A 121 30.69 11.39 4.86
CA VAL A 121 31.04 11.24 6.28
C VAL A 121 31.67 9.87 6.54
N VAL A 122 31.10 8.80 5.97
CA VAL A 122 31.68 7.46 6.06
C VAL A 122 33.07 7.41 5.40
N ARG A 123 33.23 8.00 4.21
CA ARG A 123 34.52 8.04 3.51
C ARG A 123 35.57 8.78 4.31
N SER A 124 35.25 9.93 4.89
CA SER A 124 36.17 10.68 5.75
C SER A 124 36.62 9.86 6.97
N ARG A 125 35.73 9.05 7.55
CA ARG A 125 36.10 8.13 8.65
C ARG A 125 37.02 6.99 8.19
N VAL A 126 36.85 6.52 6.96
CA VAL A 126 37.74 5.50 6.36
C VAL A 126 39.11 6.10 6.01
N GLU A 127 39.15 7.28 5.42
CA GLU A 127 40.40 8.01 5.07
C GLU A 127 41.21 8.42 6.31
N ALA A 128 40.55 8.60 7.46
CA ALA A 128 41.23 8.90 8.73
C ALA A 128 41.94 7.68 9.35
N LEU A 129 41.71 6.46 8.84
CA LEU A 129 42.39 5.27 9.33
C LEU A 129 43.84 5.25 8.84
N PRO A 130 44.82 5.00 9.74
CA PRO A 130 46.24 5.20 9.43
C PRO A 130 46.80 4.24 8.37
N ASN A 131 46.12 3.12 8.13
CA ASN A 131 46.51 2.07 7.19
C ASN A 131 45.60 2.00 5.96
N VAL A 132 44.75 3.01 5.72
CA VAL A 132 43.84 3.02 4.56
C VAL A 132 44.17 4.17 3.61
N THR A 133 44.23 3.87 2.31
CA THR A 133 44.32 4.88 1.25
C THR A 133 43.15 4.74 0.29
N VAL A 134 42.59 5.86 -0.14
CA VAL A 134 41.44 5.89 -1.06
C VAL A 134 41.85 6.66 -2.31
N HIS A 135 41.69 6.04 -3.48
CA HIS A 135 42.03 6.62 -4.78
C HIS A 135 40.83 6.63 -5.71
N GLY A 136 40.36 7.83 -6.06
CA GLY A 136 39.44 8.03 -7.18
C GLY A 136 40.15 7.93 -8.54
N SER A 137 39.39 8.02 -9.62
CA SER A 137 39.89 7.99 -11.01
C SER A 137 40.85 6.82 -11.30
N SER A 138 40.61 5.68 -10.64
CA SER A 138 41.42 4.46 -10.68
C SER A 138 40.53 3.29 -11.11
N ASP A 139 40.61 2.93 -12.40
CA ASP A 139 39.78 1.85 -12.97
C ASP A 139 40.50 0.52 -12.87
N VAL A 140 39.89 -0.47 -12.22
CA VAL A 140 40.46 -1.82 -12.14
C VAL A 140 40.06 -2.59 -13.40
N GLU A 141 41.06 -2.94 -14.22
CA GLU A 141 40.83 -3.63 -15.49
C GLU A 141 40.57 -5.13 -15.28
N GLU A 142 41.40 -5.76 -14.45
CA GLU A 142 41.33 -7.18 -14.13
C GLU A 142 42.17 -7.52 -12.88
N PRO A 143 41.85 -8.61 -12.17
CA PRO A 143 42.70 -9.17 -11.13
C PRO A 143 43.96 -9.81 -11.70
N VAL A 144 45.07 -9.72 -10.96
CA VAL A 144 46.31 -10.46 -11.25
C VAL A 144 46.19 -11.83 -10.61
N THR A 145 46.47 -12.90 -11.38
CA THR A 145 46.31 -14.29 -10.92
C THR A 145 47.56 -15.13 -11.11
N GLU A 146 47.74 -16.13 -10.25
CA GLU A 146 48.85 -17.09 -10.29
C GLU A 146 48.38 -18.54 -10.25
N GLY A 147 49.11 -19.42 -10.97
CA GLY A 147 48.88 -20.86 -10.96
C GLY A 147 47.61 -21.32 -11.70
N GLU A 148 47.39 -22.64 -11.72
CA GLU A 148 46.20 -23.25 -12.36
C GLU A 148 44.90 -22.99 -11.59
N SER A 149 44.98 -22.67 -10.30
CA SER A 149 43.85 -22.28 -9.46
C SER A 149 43.54 -20.79 -9.52
N HIS A 150 44.15 -20.03 -10.43
CA HIS A 150 43.91 -18.59 -10.60
C HIS A 150 43.85 -17.81 -9.28
N ARG A 151 44.75 -18.13 -8.34
CA ARG A 151 44.80 -17.43 -7.05
C ARG A 151 45.05 -15.96 -7.32
N VAL A 152 44.18 -15.09 -6.80
CA VAL A 152 44.29 -13.65 -6.99
C VAL A 152 45.37 -13.10 -6.06
N THR A 153 46.34 -12.39 -6.62
CA THR A 153 47.51 -11.83 -5.92
C THR A 153 47.64 -10.32 -6.10
N GLY A 154 46.64 -9.66 -6.70
CA GLY A 154 46.63 -8.23 -6.92
C GLY A 154 45.60 -7.79 -7.96
N VAL A 155 45.73 -6.55 -8.41
CA VAL A 155 44.89 -5.96 -9.46
C VAL A 155 45.72 -5.13 -10.44
N ARG A 156 45.29 -5.11 -11.70
CA ARG A 156 45.79 -4.18 -12.72
C ARG A 156 44.89 -2.96 -12.78
N VAL A 157 45.47 -1.79 -12.56
CA VAL A 157 44.75 -0.51 -12.37
C VAL A 157 45.17 0.49 -13.43
N ARG A 158 44.19 1.15 -14.05
CA ARG A 158 44.38 2.25 -14.99
C ARG A 158 44.08 3.59 -14.33
N ARG A 159 45.03 4.52 -14.42
CA ARG A 159 44.92 5.92 -13.98
C ARG A 159 45.32 6.84 -15.13
N GLY A 160 44.33 7.31 -15.89
CA GLY A 160 44.60 8.01 -17.16
C GLY A 160 45.31 7.08 -18.15
N ASP A 161 46.51 7.47 -18.59
CA ASP A 161 47.34 6.67 -19.50
C ASP A 161 48.28 5.69 -18.78
N LEU A 162 48.37 5.76 -17.45
CA LEU A 162 49.21 4.87 -16.64
C LEU A 162 48.45 3.58 -16.31
N VAL A 163 49.09 2.43 -16.56
CA VAL A 163 48.63 1.12 -16.09
C VAL A 163 49.69 0.57 -15.13
N GLU A 164 49.26 0.20 -13.92
CA GLU A 164 50.13 -0.37 -12.89
C GLU A 164 49.49 -1.60 -12.25
N GLU A 165 50.32 -2.46 -11.67
CA GLU A 165 49.87 -3.61 -10.88
C GLU A 165 50.05 -3.31 -9.39
N ILE A 166 48.98 -3.52 -8.63
CA ILE A 166 48.98 -3.40 -7.18
C ILE A 166 48.85 -4.81 -6.62
N ALA A 167 49.94 -5.35 -6.08
CA ALA A 167 49.92 -6.62 -5.36
C ALA A 167 48.97 -6.56 -4.15
N ALA A 168 48.31 -7.65 -3.81
CA ALA A 168 47.41 -7.78 -2.66
C ALA A 168 47.28 -9.23 -2.22
N ASP A 169 47.17 -9.46 -0.91
CA ASP A 169 46.85 -10.78 -0.36
C ASP A 169 45.35 -11.10 -0.46
N LEU A 170 44.52 -10.06 -0.51
CA LEU A 170 43.07 -10.15 -0.67
C LEU A 170 42.54 -8.98 -1.51
N VAL A 171 41.72 -9.30 -2.50
CA VAL A 171 40.95 -8.35 -3.29
C VAL A 171 39.46 -8.51 -2.95
N VAL A 172 38.77 -7.42 -2.65
CA VAL A 172 37.32 -7.41 -2.41
C VAL A 172 36.63 -6.59 -3.50
N ASP A 173 35.82 -7.24 -4.32
CA ASP A 173 35.02 -6.57 -5.36
C ASP A 173 33.73 -5.99 -4.76
N ALA A 174 33.71 -4.66 -4.63
CA ALA A 174 32.55 -3.84 -4.25
C ALA A 174 32.09 -2.95 -5.44
N GLY A 175 32.37 -3.36 -6.69
CA GLY A 175 32.08 -2.62 -7.92
C GLY A 175 30.58 -2.47 -8.24
N GLY A 176 29.72 -2.96 -7.35
CA GLY A 176 28.27 -2.87 -7.41
C GLY A 176 27.67 -3.70 -8.54
N ARG A 177 26.50 -3.28 -9.04
CA ARG A 177 25.75 -4.05 -10.05
C ARG A 177 26.55 -4.37 -11.33
N GLY A 178 27.48 -3.47 -11.70
CA GLY A 178 28.36 -3.60 -12.87
C GLY A 178 29.68 -4.33 -12.61
N ALA A 179 29.80 -5.04 -11.49
CA ALA A 179 30.96 -5.88 -11.17
C ALA A 179 31.26 -6.91 -12.26
N ARG A 180 32.54 -7.11 -12.55
CA ARG A 180 33.03 -8.03 -13.61
C ARG A 180 33.43 -9.40 -13.07
N THR A 181 33.41 -9.61 -11.76
CA THR A 181 33.76 -10.88 -11.12
C THR A 181 33.07 -12.11 -11.75
N PRO A 182 31.76 -12.11 -12.07
CA PRO A 182 31.14 -13.26 -12.74
C PRO A 182 31.77 -13.61 -14.09
N THR A 183 32.20 -12.60 -14.85
CA THR A 183 32.88 -12.80 -16.14
C THR A 183 34.26 -13.42 -15.93
N TRP A 184 35.05 -12.88 -15.00
CA TRP A 184 36.38 -13.39 -14.68
C TRP A 184 36.34 -14.85 -14.22
N LEU A 185 35.41 -15.20 -13.33
CA LEU A 185 35.24 -16.58 -12.85
C LEU A 185 34.91 -17.57 -13.99
N GLY A 186 34.06 -17.15 -14.93
CA GLY A 186 33.75 -17.94 -16.13
C GLY A 186 34.97 -18.14 -17.03
N GLU A 187 35.77 -17.10 -17.23
CA GLU A 187 37.01 -17.15 -18.02
C GLU A 187 38.09 -18.02 -17.37
N TRP A 188 38.15 -18.06 -16.04
CA TRP A 188 39.08 -18.87 -15.25
C TRP A 188 38.61 -20.31 -15.01
N GLY A 189 37.46 -20.72 -15.56
CA GLY A 189 36.99 -22.10 -15.49
C GLY A 189 36.26 -22.50 -14.20
N TYR A 190 35.88 -21.55 -13.34
CA TYR A 190 35.06 -21.81 -12.14
C TYR A 190 33.58 -22.07 -12.44
N GLY A 191 33.18 -21.89 -13.71
CA GLY A 191 31.80 -22.02 -14.16
C GLY A 191 31.01 -20.71 -14.04
N PRO A 192 29.79 -20.68 -14.59
CA PRO A 192 28.94 -19.50 -14.53
C PRO A 192 28.42 -19.28 -13.10
N VAL A 193 28.46 -18.05 -12.62
CA VAL A 193 27.74 -17.65 -11.41
C VAL A 193 26.25 -17.63 -11.74
N GLU A 194 25.45 -18.41 -11.01
CA GLU A 194 24.00 -18.41 -11.20
C GLU A 194 23.41 -17.05 -10.80
N GLU A 195 22.60 -16.47 -11.68
CA GLU A 195 21.93 -15.18 -11.45
C GLU A 195 20.41 -15.37 -11.34
N GLU A 196 19.83 -14.89 -10.24
CA GLU A 196 18.38 -14.75 -10.09
C GLU A 196 17.98 -13.31 -10.41
N THR A 197 16.98 -13.14 -11.30
CA THR A 197 16.47 -11.83 -11.68
C THR A 197 14.97 -11.72 -11.49
N PHE A 198 14.52 -10.61 -10.91
CA PHE A 198 13.09 -10.33 -10.71
C PHE A 198 12.72 -9.01 -11.42
N LYS A 199 11.96 -9.12 -12.52
CA LYS A 199 11.59 -7.96 -13.37
C LYS A 199 10.36 -7.26 -12.81
N ILE A 200 10.49 -5.95 -12.56
CA ILE A 200 9.45 -5.11 -11.95
C ILE A 200 9.16 -3.88 -12.81
N GLY A 201 10.17 -3.40 -13.55
CA GLY A 201 10.03 -2.20 -14.39
C GLY A 201 9.72 -0.94 -13.58
N ILE A 202 10.33 -0.78 -12.41
CA ILE A 202 10.10 0.39 -11.55
C ILE A 202 10.84 1.62 -12.10
N GLY A 203 10.20 2.78 -11.98
CA GLY A 203 10.81 4.06 -12.28
C GLY A 203 10.49 5.13 -11.26
N TYR A 204 11.46 6.02 -11.07
CA TYR A 204 11.42 7.12 -10.11
C TYR A 204 11.45 8.44 -10.85
N THR A 205 10.75 9.43 -10.28
CA THR A 205 11.02 10.84 -10.53
C THR A 205 11.23 11.53 -9.19
N THR A 206 12.31 12.31 -9.10
CA THR A 206 12.67 13.04 -7.89
C THR A 206 12.88 14.52 -8.19
N ARG A 207 12.53 15.36 -7.22
CA ARG A 207 12.85 16.78 -7.19
C ARG A 207 13.02 17.24 -5.74
N HIS A 208 13.84 18.26 -5.51
CA HIS A 208 13.99 18.88 -4.20
C HIS A 208 13.11 20.13 -4.08
N TYR A 209 12.63 20.37 -2.87
CA TYR A 209 11.74 21.48 -2.53
C TYR A 209 12.18 22.14 -1.22
N ASP A 210 11.85 23.42 -1.09
CA ASP A 210 11.74 24.11 0.18
C ASP A 210 10.28 24.01 0.64
N ILE A 211 10.02 23.12 1.62
CA ILE A 211 8.68 22.86 2.17
C ILE A 211 8.65 23.24 3.66
N PRO A 212 7.71 24.10 4.09
CA PRO A 212 7.53 24.44 5.50
C PRO A 212 7.24 23.20 6.35
N GLU A 213 7.80 23.15 7.57
CA GLU A 213 7.58 22.05 8.51
C GLU A 213 6.10 21.80 8.83
N SER A 214 5.31 22.88 8.92
CA SER A 214 3.86 22.81 9.13
C SER A 214 3.12 22.12 8.00
N ALA A 215 3.62 22.19 6.76
CA ALA A 215 3.01 21.52 5.60
C ALA A 215 3.18 20.00 5.64
N MET A 216 4.14 19.51 6.43
CA MET A 216 4.33 18.08 6.69
C MET A 216 3.70 17.64 8.03
N GLY A 217 2.99 18.53 8.73
CA GLY A 217 2.39 18.23 10.03
C GLY A 217 3.40 17.99 11.16
N GLY A 218 4.64 18.48 11.01
CA GLY A 218 5.74 18.21 11.96
C GLY A 218 6.50 16.91 11.69
N ASP A 219 6.05 16.08 10.74
CA ASP A 219 6.77 14.85 10.38
C ASP A 219 8.09 15.18 9.66
N VAL A 220 9.12 14.38 9.94
CA VAL A 220 10.39 14.43 9.22
C VAL A 220 10.23 13.81 7.83
N SER A 221 9.36 12.82 7.69
CA SER A 221 9.09 12.15 6.42
C SER A 221 7.66 11.64 6.30
N ILE A 222 7.10 11.74 5.09
CA ILE A 222 5.80 11.17 4.71
C ILE A 222 6.02 10.10 3.65
N HIS A 223 5.56 8.89 3.93
CA HIS A 223 5.70 7.72 3.08
C HIS A 223 4.31 7.23 2.65
N VAL A 224 3.93 7.54 1.41
CA VAL A 224 2.74 6.94 0.79
C VAL A 224 3.18 5.69 0.04
N VAL A 225 2.95 4.53 0.66
CA VAL A 225 3.56 3.27 0.24
C VAL A 225 2.68 2.56 -0.77
N ALA A 226 3.28 2.17 -1.90
CA ALA A 226 2.60 1.35 -2.90
C ALA A 226 2.16 -0.01 -2.34
N THR A 227 0.96 -0.44 -2.71
CA THR A 227 0.37 -1.73 -2.36
C THR A 227 -0.08 -2.48 -3.62
N PRO A 228 -0.49 -3.76 -3.54
CA PRO A 228 -1.12 -4.43 -4.66
C PRO A 228 -2.38 -3.73 -5.19
N ALA A 229 -3.14 -3.06 -4.31
CA ALA A 229 -4.33 -2.31 -4.70
C ALA A 229 -3.99 -0.95 -5.34
N ASN A 230 -2.90 -0.32 -4.90
CA ASN A 230 -2.43 0.99 -5.36
C ASN A 230 -0.92 0.92 -5.69
N PRO A 231 -0.52 0.59 -6.93
CA PRO A 231 0.88 0.36 -7.30
C PRO A 231 1.70 1.65 -7.55
N ARG A 232 1.25 2.79 -7.01
CA ARG A 232 1.94 4.08 -7.04
C ARG A 232 2.36 4.46 -5.62
N GLY A 233 3.53 5.06 -5.45
CA GLY A 233 3.99 5.52 -4.15
C GLY A 233 4.85 6.77 -4.24
N ALA A 234 5.07 7.42 -3.10
CA ALA A 234 6.01 8.51 -2.98
C ALA A 234 6.57 8.61 -1.57
N VAL A 235 7.77 9.16 -1.47
CA VAL A 235 8.41 9.56 -0.22
C VAL A 235 8.70 11.05 -0.29
N CYS A 236 8.30 11.78 0.74
CA CYS A 236 8.56 13.20 0.95
C CYS A 236 9.34 13.33 2.26
N ALA A 237 10.67 13.52 2.18
CA ALA A 237 11.55 13.43 3.34
C ALA A 237 12.42 14.68 3.48
N ARG A 238 12.50 15.22 4.70
CA ARG A 238 13.47 16.27 5.02
C ARG A 238 14.87 15.66 5.11
N VAL A 239 15.83 16.28 4.44
CA VAL A 239 17.23 15.83 4.38
C VAL A 239 18.16 17.00 4.70
N ASP A 240 19.47 16.77 4.54
CA ASP A 240 20.50 17.76 4.83
C ASP A 240 20.34 19.08 4.08
N GLY A 241 20.67 20.16 4.80
CA GLY A 241 20.50 21.53 4.34
C GLY A 241 19.06 22.04 4.47
N GLY A 242 18.18 21.33 5.19
CA GLY A 242 16.80 21.75 5.46
C GLY A 242 15.84 21.56 4.28
N ARG A 243 16.35 21.14 3.11
CA ARG A 243 15.55 20.81 1.91
C ARG A 243 14.74 19.54 2.11
N VAL A 244 13.68 19.41 1.33
CA VAL A 244 12.84 18.22 1.27
C VAL A 244 13.02 17.55 -0.08
N VAL A 245 13.37 16.26 -0.07
CA VAL A 245 13.44 15.43 -1.27
C VAL A 245 12.10 14.73 -1.46
N VAL A 246 11.51 14.89 -2.65
CA VAL A 246 10.27 14.20 -3.02
C VAL A 246 10.58 13.23 -4.14
N THR A 247 10.41 11.94 -3.86
CA THR A 247 10.63 10.86 -4.82
C THR A 247 9.34 10.10 -5.02
N ALA A 248 8.71 10.29 -6.18
CA ALA A 248 7.58 9.48 -6.61
C ALA A 248 8.08 8.26 -7.39
N TYR A 249 7.36 7.16 -7.30
CA TYR A 249 7.67 5.93 -8.03
C TYR A 249 6.42 5.18 -8.45
N GLY A 250 6.55 4.47 -9.57
CA GLY A 250 5.54 3.59 -10.11
C GLY A 250 6.17 2.40 -10.84
N MET A 251 5.35 1.44 -11.24
CA MET A 251 5.80 0.13 -11.73
C MET A 251 5.07 -0.25 -13.02
N ASN A 252 5.62 -1.21 -13.78
CA ASN A 252 4.97 -1.79 -14.95
C ASN A 252 4.49 -0.79 -16.04
N GLY A 253 5.23 0.31 -16.24
CA GLY A 253 4.88 1.31 -17.26
C GLY A 253 4.00 2.46 -16.76
N ASP A 254 3.39 2.33 -15.57
CA ASP A 254 2.68 3.40 -14.88
C ASP A 254 3.65 4.20 -14.00
N LEU A 255 4.19 5.29 -14.54
CA LEU A 255 5.43 5.89 -14.05
C LEU A 255 5.21 7.40 -13.86
N PRO A 256 5.80 8.00 -12.80
CA PRO A 256 5.71 9.44 -12.61
C PRO A 256 6.37 10.16 -13.79
N GLY A 257 5.71 11.19 -14.32
CA GLY A 257 6.31 12.06 -15.32
C GLY A 257 7.35 12.99 -14.69
N ALA A 258 8.04 13.77 -15.52
CA ALA A 258 9.20 14.57 -15.14
C ALA A 258 9.09 16.00 -15.67
N ASP A 259 7.88 16.55 -15.53
CA ASP A 259 7.50 17.90 -15.94
C ASP A 259 6.51 18.49 -14.92
N GLU A 260 6.27 19.79 -15.05
CA GLU A 260 5.47 20.57 -14.10
C GLU A 260 3.98 20.22 -14.09
N GLU A 261 3.48 19.49 -15.09
CA GLU A 261 2.07 19.09 -15.19
C GLU A 261 1.86 17.66 -14.67
N SER A 262 2.63 16.71 -15.21
CA SER A 262 2.43 15.28 -14.97
C SER A 262 2.92 14.83 -13.60
N PHE A 263 3.96 15.47 -13.03
CA PHE A 263 4.49 15.06 -11.73
C PHE A 263 3.52 15.39 -10.58
N PRO A 264 2.97 16.63 -10.47
CA PRO A 264 1.94 16.92 -9.48
C PRO A 264 0.65 16.12 -9.67
N GLU A 265 0.27 15.80 -10.92
CA GLU A 265 -0.88 14.92 -11.19
C GLU A 265 -0.65 13.51 -10.66
N PHE A 266 0.55 12.95 -10.87
CA PHE A 266 0.92 11.66 -10.31
C PHE A 266 0.83 11.69 -8.77
N LEU A 267 1.33 12.73 -8.12
CA LEU A 267 1.24 12.86 -6.65
C LEU A 267 -0.21 12.92 -6.15
N ARG A 268 -1.09 13.66 -6.85
CA ARG A 268 -2.54 13.72 -6.50
C ARG A 268 -3.27 12.39 -6.71
N SER A 269 -2.71 11.49 -7.50
CA SER A 269 -3.28 10.18 -7.78
C SER A 269 -2.88 9.09 -6.79
N LEU A 270 -1.99 9.40 -5.84
CA LEU A 270 -1.57 8.46 -4.81
C LEU A 270 -2.75 8.06 -3.90
N SER A 271 -2.55 7.00 -3.11
CA SER A 271 -3.59 6.50 -2.19
C SER A 271 -3.95 7.49 -1.07
N ALA A 272 -3.12 8.51 -0.84
CA ALA A 272 -3.34 9.58 0.12
C ALA A 272 -2.79 10.93 -0.40
N PRO A 273 -3.43 12.06 -0.06
CA PRO A 273 -3.08 13.37 -0.59
C PRO A 273 -1.84 14.00 0.09
N ASP A 274 -1.37 13.44 1.21
CA ASP A 274 -0.39 14.04 2.12
C ASP A 274 0.87 14.59 1.42
N VAL A 275 1.43 13.83 0.48
CA VAL A 275 2.62 14.27 -0.27
C VAL A 275 2.28 15.38 -1.26
N ALA A 276 1.13 15.28 -1.93
CA ALA A 276 0.68 16.31 -2.87
C ALA A 276 0.39 17.65 -2.15
N ASP A 277 -0.24 17.58 -0.97
CA ASP A 277 -0.58 18.74 -0.15
C ASP A 277 0.67 19.42 0.43
N ALA A 278 1.68 18.64 0.83
CA ALA A 278 2.97 19.17 1.26
C ALA A 278 3.72 19.86 0.10
N VAL A 279 3.74 19.23 -1.08
CA VAL A 279 4.39 19.80 -2.28
C VAL A 279 3.70 21.07 -2.77
N ALA A 280 2.37 21.15 -2.68
CA ALA A 280 1.60 22.33 -3.08
C ALA A 280 1.96 23.59 -2.26
N GLN A 281 2.51 23.42 -1.06
CA GLN A 281 2.97 24.50 -0.20
C GLN A 281 4.48 24.78 -0.32
N GLY A 282 5.19 24.01 -1.15
CA GLY A 282 6.63 24.10 -1.34
C GLY A 282 7.06 24.91 -2.56
N THR A 283 8.30 25.38 -2.53
CA THR A 283 8.96 25.96 -3.72
C THR A 283 10.00 24.98 -4.25
N PRO A 284 10.01 24.63 -5.55
CA PRO A 284 11.02 23.74 -6.08
C PRO A 284 12.43 24.36 -6.11
N LEU A 285 13.44 23.56 -5.80
CA LEU A 285 14.84 24.00 -5.71
C LEU A 285 15.67 23.65 -6.95
N ASP A 286 15.29 22.61 -7.69
CA ASP A 286 16.00 22.11 -8.85
C ASP A 286 15.07 21.48 -9.89
N GLY A 287 15.64 20.90 -10.96
CA GLY A 287 14.92 20.17 -11.99
C GLY A 287 14.69 18.70 -11.63
N PHE A 288 13.87 18.02 -12.42
CA PHE A 288 13.54 16.61 -12.21
C PHE A 288 14.72 15.67 -12.51
N ALA A 289 14.92 14.68 -11.66
CA ALA A 289 15.81 13.54 -11.89
C ALA A 289 14.98 12.26 -12.07
N THR A 290 15.26 11.47 -13.11
CA THR A 290 14.58 10.20 -13.34
C THR A 290 15.53 9.02 -13.24
N TYR A 291 15.02 7.89 -12.77
CA TYR A 291 15.80 6.65 -12.67
C TYR A 291 14.94 5.44 -13.03
N ARG A 292 15.56 4.48 -13.71
CA ARG A 292 14.94 3.24 -14.16
C ARG A 292 15.66 2.06 -13.56
N PHE A 293 14.92 1.20 -12.88
CA PHE A 293 15.44 -0.02 -12.32
C PHE A 293 14.71 -1.22 -12.94
N PRO A 294 15.34 -1.92 -13.91
CA PRO A 294 14.64 -2.93 -14.70
C PRO A 294 14.33 -4.20 -13.90
N ALA A 295 15.25 -4.64 -13.03
CA ALA A 295 15.10 -5.87 -12.27
C ALA A 295 16.02 -5.92 -11.05
N GLY A 296 15.55 -6.56 -9.97
CA GLY A 296 16.42 -7.06 -8.91
C GLY A 296 17.40 -8.10 -9.48
N LEU A 297 18.61 -8.16 -8.94
CA LEU A 297 19.63 -9.12 -9.34
C LEU A 297 20.28 -9.72 -8.10
N ARG A 298 20.37 -11.05 -8.03
CA ARG A 298 21.13 -11.77 -7.02
C ARG A 298 22.05 -12.77 -7.69
N ARG A 299 23.33 -12.73 -7.32
CA ARG A 299 24.37 -13.66 -7.78
C ARG A 299 24.64 -14.70 -6.70
N ARG A 300 24.50 -15.97 -7.04
CA ARG A 300 24.56 -17.11 -6.10
C ARG A 300 25.99 -17.65 -5.96
N TYR A 301 26.91 -16.83 -5.47
CA TYR A 301 28.32 -17.25 -5.28
C TYR A 301 28.46 -18.47 -4.37
N GLU A 302 27.55 -18.64 -3.41
CA GLU A 302 27.52 -19.77 -2.48
C GLU A 302 27.14 -21.10 -3.14
N ARG A 303 26.71 -21.09 -4.41
CA ARG A 303 26.41 -22.29 -5.20
C ARG A 303 27.58 -22.76 -6.09
N LEU A 304 28.66 -21.99 -6.16
CA LEU A 304 29.87 -22.43 -6.86
C LEU A 304 30.53 -23.57 -6.07
N THR A 305 31.06 -24.57 -6.79
CA THR A 305 31.75 -25.72 -6.17
C THR A 305 33.18 -25.38 -5.72
N ALA A 306 33.76 -24.32 -6.28
CA ALA A 306 35.06 -23.78 -5.93
C ALA A 306 35.08 -22.27 -6.19
N PHE A 307 36.02 -21.56 -5.56
CA PHE A 307 36.23 -20.13 -5.74
C PHE A 307 37.73 -19.83 -5.61
N PRO A 308 38.29 -18.88 -6.39
CA PRO A 308 39.71 -18.55 -6.30
C PRO A 308 40.08 -17.95 -4.94
N GLU A 309 41.23 -18.36 -4.40
CA GLU A 309 41.81 -17.73 -3.22
C GLU A 309 42.19 -16.27 -3.51
N GLY A 310 42.16 -15.43 -2.48
CA GLY A 310 42.56 -14.02 -2.59
C GLY A 310 41.52 -13.10 -3.21
N LEU A 311 40.29 -13.57 -3.45
CA LEU A 311 39.17 -12.77 -3.95
C LEU A 311 37.92 -12.98 -3.09
N LEU A 312 37.18 -11.90 -2.81
CA LEU A 312 35.82 -11.91 -2.27
C LEU A 312 34.96 -10.85 -2.97
N VAL A 313 33.65 -10.90 -2.75
CA VAL A 313 32.67 -9.96 -3.34
C VAL A 313 31.76 -9.41 -2.22
N VAL A 314 31.30 -8.17 -2.35
CA VAL A 314 30.34 -7.50 -1.44
C VAL A 314 29.41 -6.53 -2.18
N GLY A 315 28.33 -6.14 -1.52
CA GLY A 315 27.38 -5.11 -1.93
C GLY A 315 26.50 -5.52 -3.10
N ASP A 316 26.14 -4.53 -3.92
CA ASP A 316 25.36 -4.74 -5.15
C ASP A 316 26.06 -5.66 -6.17
N ALA A 317 27.33 -6.02 -5.97
CA ALA A 317 28.01 -7.05 -6.75
C ALA A 317 27.51 -8.47 -6.41
N ILE A 318 27.03 -8.71 -5.18
CA ILE A 318 26.30 -9.92 -4.78
C ILE A 318 24.81 -9.76 -5.05
N CYS A 319 24.17 -8.73 -4.47
CA CYS A 319 22.72 -8.58 -4.53
C CYS A 319 22.28 -7.12 -4.61
N SER A 320 21.52 -6.79 -5.67
CA SER A 320 20.96 -5.48 -5.94
C SER A 320 19.43 -5.55 -5.87
N PHE A 321 18.86 -4.84 -4.89
CA PHE A 321 17.43 -4.86 -4.56
C PHE A 321 16.64 -3.78 -5.30
N ASN A 322 15.31 -3.95 -5.35
CA ASN A 322 14.41 -2.84 -5.66
C ASN A 322 14.63 -1.69 -4.64
N PRO A 323 14.99 -0.47 -5.07
CA PRO A 323 15.34 0.61 -4.15
C PRO A 323 14.20 1.09 -3.24
N THR A 324 12.93 0.78 -3.54
CA THR A 324 11.78 1.18 -2.70
C THR A 324 11.83 0.61 -1.29
N TYR A 325 12.56 -0.47 -1.06
CA TYR A 325 12.66 -1.12 0.25
C TYR A 325 13.79 -0.54 1.12
N ALA A 326 14.62 0.36 0.61
CA ALA A 326 15.75 0.94 1.35
C ALA A 326 16.75 -0.10 1.94
N GLN A 327 16.85 -1.29 1.33
CA GLN A 327 17.65 -2.41 1.86
C GLN A 327 19.14 -2.34 1.51
N GLY A 328 19.53 -1.76 0.37
CA GLY A 328 20.88 -1.91 -0.19
C GLY A 328 22.02 -1.52 0.76
N MET A 329 21.93 -0.34 1.41
CA MET A 329 22.93 0.09 2.39
C MET A 329 22.95 -0.81 3.62
N THR A 330 21.78 -1.20 4.11
CA THR A 330 21.64 -2.09 5.27
C THR A 330 22.31 -3.43 5.00
N VAL A 331 22.04 -4.05 3.84
CA VAL A 331 22.65 -5.32 3.45
C VAL A 331 24.17 -5.18 3.30
N SER A 332 24.65 -4.08 2.71
CA SER A 332 26.10 -3.81 2.59
C SER A 332 26.82 -3.76 3.95
N VAL A 333 26.15 -3.24 4.99
CA VAL A 333 26.70 -3.24 6.36
C VAL A 333 26.70 -4.65 6.95
N LEU A 334 25.61 -5.41 6.77
CA LEU A 334 25.52 -6.78 7.25
C LEU A 334 26.59 -7.67 6.60
N GLU A 335 26.83 -7.54 5.29
CA GLU A 335 27.91 -8.22 4.58
C GLU A 335 29.30 -7.85 5.14
N ALA A 336 29.53 -6.58 5.46
CA ALA A 336 30.78 -6.16 6.10
C ALA A 336 30.96 -6.77 7.50
N LEU A 337 29.88 -6.94 8.26
CA LEU A 337 29.93 -7.63 9.56
C LEU A 337 30.26 -9.13 9.39
N VAL A 338 29.67 -9.80 8.41
CA VAL A 338 30.03 -11.19 8.05
C VAL A 338 31.51 -11.26 7.64
N LEU A 339 31.99 -10.33 6.81
CA LEU A 339 33.40 -10.25 6.44
C LEU A 339 34.31 -10.11 7.68
N ARG A 340 33.93 -9.27 8.65
CA ARG A 340 34.71 -9.09 9.89
C ARG A 340 34.82 -10.40 10.68
N ASP A 341 33.73 -11.14 10.79
CA ASP A 341 33.69 -12.41 11.52
C ASP A 341 34.53 -13.49 10.84
N HIS A 342 34.56 -13.51 9.50
CA HIS A 342 35.43 -14.40 8.72
C HIS A 342 36.91 -14.02 8.81
N LEU A 343 37.23 -12.73 8.82
CA LEU A 343 38.60 -12.26 9.01
C LEU A 343 39.15 -12.59 10.40
N ALA A 344 38.30 -12.75 11.42
CA ALA A 344 38.73 -13.21 12.74
C ALA A 344 39.18 -14.69 12.76
N ARG A 345 38.85 -15.48 11.73
CA ARG A 345 39.24 -16.89 11.61
C ARG A 345 40.70 -17.03 11.15
N PRO A 346 41.40 -18.15 11.47
CA PRO A 346 42.79 -18.37 11.08
C PRO A 346 43.02 -18.43 9.56
N ALA A 347 42.02 -18.89 8.81
CA ALA A 347 42.04 -18.97 7.36
C ALA A 347 40.70 -18.46 6.82
N LEU A 348 40.77 -17.77 5.68
CA LEU A 348 39.60 -17.30 4.96
C LEU A 348 39.15 -18.41 4.00
N ASP A 349 37.92 -18.88 4.16
CA ASP A 349 37.28 -19.83 3.26
C ASP A 349 36.17 -19.11 2.48
N PRO A 350 36.36 -18.83 1.17
CA PRO A 350 35.36 -18.14 0.37
C PRO A 350 34.01 -18.87 0.34
N ALA A 351 34.00 -20.20 0.34
CA ALA A 351 32.75 -20.95 0.29
C ALA A 351 31.92 -20.76 1.56
N ALA A 352 32.57 -20.85 2.73
CA ALA A 352 31.93 -20.55 4.01
C ALA A 352 31.50 -19.08 4.11
N TYR A 353 32.32 -18.14 3.60
CA TYR A 353 31.97 -16.72 3.56
C TYR A 353 30.70 -16.46 2.75
N PHE A 354 30.61 -16.98 1.53
CA PHE A 354 29.43 -16.74 0.69
C PHE A 354 28.18 -17.43 1.24
N ALA A 355 28.31 -18.59 1.90
CA ALA A 355 27.20 -19.26 2.58
C ALA A 355 26.66 -18.41 3.75
N ASP A 356 27.55 -17.84 4.57
CA ASP A 356 27.16 -16.97 5.68
C ASP A 356 26.60 -15.64 5.17
N VAL A 357 27.18 -15.03 4.11
CA VAL A 357 26.61 -13.83 3.47
C VAL A 357 25.20 -14.08 2.94
N ALA A 358 24.98 -15.21 2.26
CA ALA A 358 23.67 -15.57 1.76
C ALA A 358 22.65 -15.65 2.90
N THR A 359 23.00 -16.34 3.99
CA THR A 359 22.11 -16.61 5.12
C THR A 359 21.86 -15.37 5.99
N ASP A 360 22.94 -14.68 6.37
CA ASP A 360 22.91 -13.66 7.43
C ASP A 360 22.66 -12.25 6.92
N ALA A 361 22.89 -11.99 5.62
CA ALA A 361 22.74 -10.65 5.02
C ALA A 361 21.68 -10.60 3.90
N VAL A 362 21.63 -11.61 3.02
CA VAL A 362 20.90 -11.49 1.74
C VAL A 362 19.52 -12.16 1.75
N ASP A 363 19.39 -13.40 2.23
CA ASP A 363 18.22 -14.27 2.02
C ASP A 363 16.92 -13.66 2.51
N ARG A 364 16.95 -13.10 3.72
CA ARG A 364 15.80 -12.45 4.32
C ARG A 364 15.35 -11.24 3.51
N CYS A 365 16.28 -10.36 3.11
CA CYS A 365 15.98 -9.17 2.32
C CYS A 365 15.45 -9.54 0.93
N TRP A 366 16.07 -10.53 0.28
CA TRP A 366 15.68 -11.01 -1.05
C TRP A 366 14.27 -11.59 -1.04
N THR A 367 13.94 -12.40 -0.03
CA THR A 367 12.59 -12.97 0.14
C THR A 367 11.54 -11.87 0.33
N ILE A 368 11.80 -10.88 1.19
CA ILE A 368 10.89 -9.75 1.41
C ILE A 368 10.67 -8.94 0.13
N ALA A 369 11.75 -8.59 -0.57
CA ALA A 369 11.67 -7.79 -1.79
C ALA A 369 10.90 -8.52 -2.89
N THR A 370 11.27 -9.77 -3.19
CA THR A 370 10.66 -10.54 -4.28
C THR A 370 9.20 -10.92 -4.02
N SER A 371 8.83 -11.29 -2.78
CA SER A 371 7.43 -11.57 -2.42
C SER A 371 6.53 -10.34 -2.53
N THR A 372 7.02 -9.19 -2.06
CA THR A 372 6.27 -7.93 -2.11
C THR A 372 6.16 -7.40 -3.55
N ASP A 373 7.23 -7.51 -4.33
CA ASP A 373 7.23 -7.14 -5.75
C ASP A 373 6.30 -8.05 -6.57
N LEU A 374 6.26 -9.35 -6.26
CA LEU A 374 5.32 -10.30 -6.86
C LEU A 374 3.87 -9.90 -6.56
N ALA A 375 3.56 -9.57 -5.30
CA ALA A 375 2.24 -9.10 -4.91
C ALA A 375 1.83 -7.82 -5.67
N ARG A 376 2.74 -6.84 -5.77
CA ARG A 376 2.54 -5.57 -6.47
C ARG A 376 2.45 -5.70 -7.99
N SER A 377 2.98 -6.79 -8.57
CA SER A 377 2.89 -7.06 -10.01
C SER A 377 1.47 -7.42 -10.49
N GLY A 378 0.50 -7.55 -9.57
CA GLY A 378 -0.87 -7.97 -9.88
C GLY A 378 -0.98 -9.46 -10.24
N ARG A 379 0.10 -10.23 -10.07
CA ARG A 379 0.15 -11.67 -10.32
C ARG A 379 -0.24 -12.51 -9.10
N VAL A 380 -0.42 -11.88 -7.94
CA VAL A 380 -0.96 -12.52 -6.74
C VAL A 380 -2.44 -12.20 -6.68
N ASP A 381 -3.25 -13.25 -6.53
CA ASP A 381 -4.68 -13.11 -6.30
C ASP A 381 -4.90 -12.33 -4.99
N PRO A 382 -5.69 -11.25 -4.94
CA PRO A 382 -6.08 -10.60 -3.69
C PRO A 382 -6.74 -11.56 -2.68
N ALA A 383 -7.26 -12.70 -3.14
CA ALA A 383 -7.77 -13.78 -2.30
C ALA A 383 -6.66 -14.64 -1.65
N ASP A 384 -5.39 -14.43 -2.00
CA ASP A 384 -4.25 -15.15 -1.42
C ASP A 384 -4.18 -14.96 0.11
N PRO A 385 -4.05 -16.03 0.90
CA PRO A 385 -4.01 -15.94 2.36
C PRO A 385 -2.94 -14.98 2.90
N ALA A 386 -1.76 -14.90 2.28
CA ALA A 386 -0.69 -14.01 2.71
C ALA A 386 -1.00 -12.55 2.39
N ALA A 387 -1.59 -12.27 1.22
CA ALA A 387 -2.06 -10.93 0.88
C ALA A 387 -3.13 -10.44 1.86
N ARG A 388 -4.06 -11.32 2.28
CA ARG A 388 -5.07 -11.00 3.30
C ARG A 388 -4.46 -10.75 4.67
N ALA A 389 -3.51 -11.60 5.09
CA ALA A 389 -2.82 -11.43 6.36
C ALA A 389 -2.07 -10.08 6.41
N ALA A 390 -1.40 -9.70 5.32
CA ALA A 390 -0.74 -8.41 5.20
C ALA A 390 -1.72 -7.24 5.28
N ALA A 391 -2.88 -7.33 4.59
CA ALA A 391 -3.90 -6.28 4.66
C ALA A 391 -4.47 -6.12 6.09
N ARG A 392 -4.76 -7.22 6.80
CA ARG A 392 -5.23 -7.19 8.19
C ARG A 392 -4.17 -6.61 9.13
N LEU A 393 -2.90 -6.97 8.92
CA LEU A 393 -1.79 -6.40 9.69
C LEU A 393 -1.70 -4.88 9.53
N LEU A 394 -1.80 -4.37 8.31
CA LEU A 394 -1.75 -2.93 8.04
C LEU A 394 -2.98 -2.20 8.60
N ALA A 395 -4.17 -2.81 8.49
CA ALA A 395 -5.37 -2.29 9.14
C ALA A 395 -5.18 -2.20 10.66
N ALA A 396 -4.64 -3.24 11.30
CA ALA A 396 -4.37 -3.27 12.73
C ALA A 396 -3.34 -2.22 13.13
N ALA A 397 -2.26 -2.08 12.35
CA ALA A 397 -1.23 -1.08 12.56
C ALA A 397 -1.76 0.37 12.43
N SER A 398 -2.88 0.60 11.74
CA SER A 398 -3.56 1.92 11.71
C SER A 398 -4.36 2.24 12.97
N ARG A 399 -4.61 1.25 13.84
CA ARG A 399 -5.45 1.38 15.04
C ARG A 399 -4.73 1.13 16.35
N HIS A 400 -3.71 0.27 16.35
CA HIS A 400 -3.01 -0.19 17.55
C HIS A 400 -1.51 0.15 17.48
N ASP A 401 -1.02 0.83 18.51
CA ASP A 401 0.36 1.32 18.60
C ASP A 401 1.36 0.14 18.60
N GLU A 402 1.02 -0.95 19.30
CA GLU A 402 1.83 -2.16 19.42
C GLU A 402 2.05 -2.83 18.06
N VAL A 403 0.99 -2.87 17.24
CA VAL A 403 1.04 -3.49 15.91
C VAL A 403 1.81 -2.61 14.93
N ALA A 404 1.68 -1.28 15.02
CA ALA A 404 2.48 -0.34 14.23
C ALA A 404 3.98 -0.49 14.54
N ILE A 405 4.35 -0.52 15.83
CA ILE A 405 5.73 -0.74 16.26
C ILE A 405 6.25 -2.09 15.77
N ALA A 406 5.50 -3.18 15.98
CA ALA A 406 5.90 -4.52 15.54
C ALA A 406 6.11 -4.58 14.01
N HIS A 407 5.19 -3.99 13.24
CA HIS A 407 5.31 -3.91 11.78
C HIS A 407 6.59 -3.17 11.37
N ILE A 408 6.84 -1.98 11.92
CA ILE A 408 8.02 -1.17 11.59
C ILE A 408 9.33 -1.85 12.02
N ARG A 409 9.35 -2.56 13.16
CA ARG A 409 10.51 -3.38 13.58
C ARG A 409 10.84 -4.48 12.58
N VAL A 410 9.83 -5.14 12.01
CA VAL A 410 10.04 -6.20 11.00
C VAL A 410 10.54 -5.64 9.68
N VAL A 411 9.90 -4.59 9.14
CA VAL A 411 10.32 -4.01 7.84
C VAL A 411 11.66 -3.28 7.96
N SER A 412 12.05 -2.86 9.16
CA SER A 412 13.37 -2.28 9.47
C SER A 412 14.44 -3.31 9.83
N LEU A 413 14.14 -4.60 9.67
CA LEU A 413 15.03 -5.74 9.90
C LEU A 413 15.57 -5.87 11.34
N ILE A 414 14.83 -5.33 12.31
CA ILE A 414 15.17 -5.45 13.74
C ILE A 414 14.71 -6.81 14.26
N ASP A 415 13.44 -7.15 14.05
CA ASP A 415 12.85 -8.42 14.49
C ASP A 415 12.50 -9.31 13.30
N PRO A 416 12.52 -10.65 13.45
CA PRO A 416 12.08 -11.58 12.40
C PRO A 416 10.58 -11.46 12.11
N ALA A 417 10.12 -11.85 10.91
CA ALA A 417 8.72 -11.69 10.50
C ALA A 417 7.76 -12.54 11.35
N GLU A 418 8.27 -13.64 11.90
CA GLU A 418 7.60 -14.56 12.81
C GLU A 418 7.15 -13.88 14.11
N SER A 419 7.78 -12.76 14.51
CA SER A 419 7.37 -11.97 15.69
C SER A 419 5.94 -11.42 15.56
N LEU A 420 5.43 -11.23 14.34
CA LEU A 420 4.06 -10.79 14.10
C LEU A 420 3.02 -11.85 14.46
N ALA A 421 3.43 -13.11 14.64
CA ALA A 421 2.58 -14.20 15.09
C ALA A 421 2.55 -14.37 16.62
N GLU A 422 3.24 -13.51 17.38
CA GLU A 422 3.15 -13.51 18.84
C GLU A 422 1.70 -13.28 19.29
N PRO A 423 1.23 -13.95 20.36
CA PRO A 423 -0.20 -14.02 20.70
C PRO A 423 -0.90 -12.66 20.82
N ASP A 424 -0.24 -11.68 21.41
CA ASP A 424 -0.82 -10.35 21.65
C ASP A 424 -0.99 -9.58 20.33
N ILE A 425 0.01 -9.62 19.44
CA ILE A 425 -0.06 -9.01 18.11
C ILE A 425 -1.05 -9.75 17.22
N ALA A 426 -0.98 -11.08 17.18
CA ALA A 426 -1.87 -11.91 16.38
C ALA A 426 -3.34 -11.73 16.79
N ALA A 427 -3.63 -11.57 18.09
CA ALA A 427 -4.97 -11.30 18.58
C ALA A 427 -5.51 -9.95 18.11
N LEU A 428 -4.69 -8.90 18.08
CA LEU A 428 -5.07 -7.59 17.55
C LEU A 428 -5.29 -7.64 16.03
N VAL A 429 -4.39 -8.30 15.29
CA VAL A 429 -4.53 -8.47 13.83
C VAL A 429 -5.76 -9.32 13.48
N ALA A 430 -6.07 -10.35 14.25
CA ALA A 430 -7.23 -11.21 14.02
C ALA A 430 -8.58 -10.50 14.25
N ARG A 431 -8.60 -9.43 15.06
CA ARG A 431 -9.78 -8.59 15.27
C ARG A 431 -10.07 -7.66 14.10
N GLU A 432 -9.09 -7.45 13.21
CA GLU A 432 -9.30 -6.60 12.04
C GLU A 432 -9.92 -7.41 10.90
N ASP A 433 -11.13 -7.02 10.52
CA ASP A 433 -11.75 -7.49 9.30
C ASP A 433 -11.59 -6.45 8.19
N THR A 434 -10.68 -6.71 7.25
CA THR A 434 -10.52 -5.87 6.07
C THR A 434 -11.67 -6.03 5.09
N GLY A 435 -12.53 -7.04 5.26
CA GLY A 435 -13.65 -7.43 4.39
C GLY A 435 -13.18 -7.83 2.99
N ARG A 436 -13.51 -9.05 2.58
CA ARG A 436 -13.12 -9.64 1.30
C ARG A 436 -14.02 -9.11 0.18
N VAL A 437 -13.48 -8.41 -0.82
CA VAL A 437 -14.25 -8.11 -2.04
C VAL A 437 -14.04 -9.24 -3.04
N ASP A 438 -15.02 -10.12 -3.15
CA ASP A 438 -15.03 -11.25 -4.07
C ASP A 438 -15.68 -10.88 -5.41
N ARG A 439 -15.22 -11.53 -6.48
CA ARG A 439 -15.93 -11.55 -7.75
C ARG A 439 -16.85 -12.76 -7.81
N VAL A 440 -18.14 -12.52 -7.66
CA VAL A 440 -19.17 -13.57 -7.65
C VAL A 440 -19.92 -13.56 -8.98
N ALA A 441 -19.90 -14.69 -9.68
CA ALA A 441 -20.64 -14.85 -10.94
C ALA A 441 -22.11 -15.19 -10.67
N VAL A 442 -23.01 -14.47 -11.35
CA VAL A 442 -24.45 -14.72 -11.34
C VAL A 442 -24.95 -14.68 -12.78
N GLY A 443 -25.19 -15.87 -13.35
CA GLY A 443 -25.41 -16.00 -14.79
C GLY A 443 -24.21 -15.47 -15.58
N ASP A 444 -24.47 -14.56 -16.52
CA ASP A 444 -23.44 -13.93 -17.35
C ASP A 444 -22.80 -12.68 -16.72
N LEU A 445 -23.25 -12.27 -15.53
CA LEU A 445 -22.77 -11.09 -14.83
C LEU A 445 -21.78 -11.47 -13.72
N VAL A 446 -20.81 -10.58 -13.46
CA VAL A 446 -19.85 -10.74 -12.36
C VAL A 446 -19.92 -9.52 -11.44
N PHE A 447 -20.25 -9.76 -10.18
CA PHE A 447 -20.44 -8.75 -9.16
C PHE A 447 -19.23 -8.69 -8.23
N ASP A 448 -18.79 -7.47 -7.89
CA ASP A 448 -17.87 -7.22 -6.80
C ASP A 448 -18.68 -7.22 -5.48
N VAL A 449 -18.42 -8.17 -4.59
CA VAL A 449 -19.20 -8.40 -3.37
C VAL A 449 -18.29 -8.35 -2.16
N ARG A 450 -18.52 -7.41 -1.26
CA ARG A 450 -17.84 -7.37 0.03
C ARG A 450 -18.48 -8.39 0.98
N LEU A 451 -17.69 -9.38 1.37
CA LEU A 451 -18.01 -10.42 2.32
C LEU A 451 -17.16 -10.21 3.57
N ALA A 452 -17.82 -10.02 4.71
CA ALA A 452 -17.17 -9.66 5.96
C ALA A 452 -17.93 -10.25 7.16
N GLY A 453 -17.33 -10.23 8.33
CA GLY A 453 -17.84 -10.81 9.57
C GLY A 453 -17.48 -12.29 9.78
N PRO A 454 -17.96 -12.90 10.88
CA PRO A 454 -17.69 -14.30 11.21
C PRO A 454 -18.16 -15.25 10.10
N GLU A 455 -17.36 -16.26 9.75
CA GLU A 455 -17.66 -17.19 8.64
C GLU A 455 -18.96 -17.98 8.87
N ASP A 456 -19.22 -18.33 10.14
CA ASP A 456 -20.41 -19.02 10.65
C ASP A 456 -21.51 -18.06 11.15
N GLY A 457 -21.31 -16.74 11.00
CA GLY A 457 -22.27 -15.73 11.40
C GLY A 457 -23.55 -15.75 10.56
N GLU A 458 -24.65 -15.27 11.14
CA GLU A 458 -25.93 -15.20 10.43
C GLU A 458 -25.86 -14.20 9.26
N PRO A 459 -26.28 -14.58 8.04
CA PRO A 459 -26.07 -13.76 6.85
C PRO A 459 -27.02 -12.55 6.79
N VAL A 460 -26.43 -11.39 6.54
CA VAL A 460 -27.10 -10.09 6.34
C VAL A 460 -26.68 -9.52 4.99
N VAL A 461 -27.63 -9.35 4.07
CA VAL A 461 -27.40 -8.69 2.78
C VAL A 461 -27.56 -7.18 2.95
N LEU A 462 -26.55 -6.42 2.54
CA LEU A 462 -26.54 -4.95 2.65
C LEU A 462 -26.59 -4.31 1.25
N LEU A 463 -27.75 -3.78 0.88
CA LEU A 463 -28.01 -3.20 -0.45
C LEU A 463 -27.89 -1.67 -0.40
N HIS A 464 -26.86 -1.13 -1.06
CA HIS A 464 -26.56 0.31 -1.06
C HIS A 464 -27.51 1.14 -1.96
N GLY A 465 -27.49 2.46 -1.78
CA GLY A 465 -28.21 3.43 -2.60
C GLY A 465 -27.38 4.05 -3.72
N TRP A 466 -27.99 4.99 -4.44
CA TRP A 466 -27.32 5.93 -5.34
C TRP A 466 -27.00 7.24 -4.60
N PRO A 467 -25.84 7.90 -4.86
CA PRO A 467 -24.73 7.52 -5.74
C PRO A 467 -23.66 6.71 -4.98
N HIS A 468 -24.04 5.81 -4.07
CA HIS A 468 -23.10 5.05 -3.27
C HIS A 468 -22.73 3.70 -3.91
N ASN A 469 -21.89 2.94 -3.22
CA ASN A 469 -21.53 1.57 -3.52
C ASN A 469 -21.46 0.79 -2.19
N PHE A 470 -21.00 -0.47 -2.16
CA PHE A 470 -21.01 -1.27 -0.91
C PHE A 470 -20.36 -0.56 0.30
N ARG A 471 -19.46 0.41 0.06
CA ARG A 471 -18.77 1.18 1.12
C ARG A 471 -19.68 2.11 1.91
N SER A 472 -20.92 2.35 1.49
CA SER A 472 -21.90 3.08 2.34
C SER A 472 -22.11 2.39 3.68
N TRP A 473 -21.83 1.09 3.75
CA TRP A 473 -21.98 0.29 4.96
C TRP A 473 -20.71 0.19 5.80
N GLN A 474 -19.59 0.80 5.41
CA GLN A 474 -18.28 0.56 6.05
C GLN A 474 -18.24 0.88 7.54
N GLU A 475 -19.07 1.82 8.02
CA GLU A 475 -19.19 2.18 9.44
C GLU A 475 -20.25 1.33 10.16
N VAL A 476 -21.19 0.72 9.42
CA VAL A 476 -22.25 -0.15 9.95
C VAL A 476 -21.76 -1.60 10.10
N GLU A 477 -21.01 -2.10 9.11
CA GLU A 477 -20.53 -3.49 9.06
C GLU A 477 -19.81 -3.95 10.34
N PRO A 478 -18.81 -3.21 10.87
CA PRO A 478 -18.08 -3.65 12.06
C PRO A 478 -18.98 -3.81 13.29
N LEU A 479 -20.04 -2.99 13.39
CA LEU A 479 -21.01 -3.05 14.47
C LEU A 479 -21.91 -4.29 14.36
N LEU A 480 -22.26 -4.69 13.13
CA LEU A 480 -22.97 -5.94 12.90
C LEU A 480 -22.09 -7.16 13.16
N HIS A 481 -20.81 -7.09 12.78
CA HIS A 481 -19.85 -8.18 13.00
C HIS A 481 -19.60 -8.44 14.48
N ALA A 482 -19.52 -7.37 15.29
CA ALA A 482 -19.41 -7.46 16.76
C ALA A 482 -20.58 -8.24 17.39
N GLU A 483 -21.75 -8.22 16.75
CA GLU A 483 -22.94 -8.95 17.16
C GLU A 483 -23.05 -10.35 16.54
N GLY A 484 -21.99 -10.86 15.90
CA GLY A 484 -21.94 -12.20 15.31
C GLY A 484 -22.63 -12.32 13.95
N LEU A 485 -22.90 -11.20 13.27
CA LEU A 485 -23.55 -11.20 11.96
C LEU A 485 -22.51 -11.18 10.84
N ARG A 486 -22.77 -11.94 9.77
CA ARG A 486 -21.95 -11.99 8.57
C ARG A 486 -22.56 -11.12 7.49
N THR A 487 -21.82 -10.19 6.90
CA THR A 487 -22.34 -9.25 5.90
C THR A 487 -22.01 -9.67 4.47
N ILE A 488 -22.98 -9.46 3.58
CA ILE A 488 -22.89 -9.65 2.13
C ILE A 488 -23.30 -8.33 1.49
N ALA A 489 -22.34 -7.49 1.12
CA ALA A 489 -22.56 -6.16 0.58
C ALA A 489 -22.11 -6.09 -0.90
N PRO A 490 -23.01 -6.35 -1.86
CA PRO A 490 -22.67 -6.29 -3.28
C PRO A 490 -22.60 -4.85 -3.80
N ASN A 491 -21.67 -4.58 -4.72
CA ASN A 491 -21.89 -3.54 -5.73
C ASN A 491 -22.98 -4.01 -6.67
N GLN A 492 -24.18 -3.44 -6.55
CA GLN A 492 -25.35 -3.88 -7.30
C GLN A 492 -25.20 -3.66 -8.81
N ARG A 493 -26.15 -4.17 -9.61
CA ARG A 493 -26.13 -4.08 -11.08
C ARG A 493 -25.85 -2.64 -11.53
N GLY A 494 -24.91 -2.47 -12.44
CA GLY A 494 -24.44 -1.17 -12.92
C GLY A 494 -23.21 -0.62 -12.20
N TYR A 495 -22.86 -1.15 -11.02
CA TYR A 495 -21.73 -0.67 -10.23
C TYR A 495 -20.48 -1.53 -10.44
N SER A 496 -20.61 -2.86 -10.53
CA SER A 496 -19.47 -3.76 -10.81
C SER A 496 -19.09 -3.74 -12.29
N ALA A 497 -17.79 -3.76 -12.62
CA ALA A 497 -17.34 -3.71 -14.02
C ALA A 497 -17.89 -4.87 -14.88
N GLY A 498 -18.04 -6.05 -14.27
CA GLY A 498 -18.61 -7.25 -14.90
C GLY A 498 -20.14 -7.34 -14.85
N ALA A 499 -20.84 -6.36 -14.28
CA ALA A 499 -22.30 -6.38 -14.12
C ALA A 499 -22.96 -5.08 -14.61
N ARG A 500 -22.49 -4.54 -15.75
CA ARG A 500 -22.99 -3.29 -16.37
C ARG A 500 -23.64 -3.55 -17.73
N PRO A 501 -24.84 -4.15 -17.79
CA PRO A 501 -25.57 -4.26 -19.05
C PRO A 501 -25.85 -2.87 -19.63
N ARG A 502 -25.94 -2.78 -20.96
CA ARG A 502 -26.12 -1.50 -21.67
C ARG A 502 -27.58 -1.07 -21.72
N ASP A 503 -28.50 -2.02 -21.85
CA ASP A 503 -29.91 -1.71 -22.10
C ASP A 503 -30.63 -1.36 -20.79
N VAL A 504 -31.44 -0.29 -20.81
CA VAL A 504 -32.22 0.15 -19.64
C VAL A 504 -33.19 -0.94 -19.17
N ALA A 505 -33.71 -1.75 -20.08
CA ALA A 505 -34.59 -2.88 -19.77
C ALA A 505 -33.93 -3.94 -18.85
N ASP A 506 -32.60 -3.97 -18.78
CA ASP A 506 -31.86 -4.87 -17.91
C ASP A 506 -31.75 -4.35 -16.46
N TYR A 507 -32.25 -3.16 -16.16
CA TYR A 507 -32.23 -2.58 -14.81
C TYR A 507 -33.59 -2.64 -14.12
N ARG A 508 -34.56 -3.38 -14.69
CA ARG A 508 -35.90 -3.53 -14.12
C ARG A 508 -35.81 -4.27 -12.78
N LEU A 509 -36.66 -3.86 -11.84
CA LEU A 509 -36.67 -4.35 -10.45
C LEU A 509 -36.65 -5.89 -10.27
N PRO A 510 -37.36 -6.70 -11.08
CA PRO A 510 -37.26 -8.16 -10.98
C PRO A 510 -35.85 -8.71 -11.25
N LEU A 511 -35.09 -8.06 -12.13
CA LEU A 511 -33.71 -8.46 -12.44
C LEU A 511 -32.74 -8.05 -11.32
N LEU A 512 -32.93 -6.86 -10.74
CA LEU A 512 -32.14 -6.40 -9.59
C LEU A 512 -32.33 -7.31 -8.38
N ALA A 513 -33.57 -7.70 -8.10
CA ALA A 513 -33.88 -8.70 -7.07
C ALA A 513 -33.31 -10.08 -7.43
N GLY A 514 -33.40 -10.48 -8.70
CA GLY A 514 -32.80 -11.71 -9.21
C GLY A 514 -31.28 -11.80 -8.98
N ASP A 515 -30.56 -10.67 -9.09
CA ASP A 515 -29.13 -10.61 -8.80
C ASP A 515 -28.84 -10.94 -7.33
N VAL A 516 -29.63 -10.40 -6.40
CA VAL A 516 -29.49 -10.70 -4.97
C VAL A 516 -29.74 -12.18 -4.69
N LEU A 517 -30.78 -12.76 -5.27
CA LEU A 517 -31.06 -14.19 -5.15
C LEU A 517 -29.93 -15.05 -5.72
N GLY A 518 -29.43 -14.71 -6.90
CA GLY A 518 -28.32 -15.42 -7.53
C GLY A 518 -27.01 -15.31 -6.74
N LEU A 519 -26.76 -14.17 -6.09
CA LEU A 519 -25.64 -14.00 -5.17
C LEU A 519 -25.78 -14.91 -3.94
N LEU A 520 -26.96 -14.97 -3.34
CA LEU A 520 -27.24 -15.87 -2.22
C LEU A 520 -27.01 -17.34 -2.64
N ASP A 521 -27.52 -17.74 -3.81
CA ASP A 521 -27.34 -19.09 -4.34
C ASP A 521 -25.85 -19.41 -4.60
N ALA A 522 -25.12 -18.50 -5.24
CA ALA A 522 -23.69 -18.65 -5.51
C ALA A 522 -22.83 -18.76 -4.24
N LEU A 523 -23.27 -18.13 -3.15
CA LEU A 523 -22.62 -18.17 -1.84
C LEU A 523 -23.12 -19.32 -0.96
N GLY A 524 -24.06 -20.15 -1.44
CA GLY A 524 -24.63 -21.26 -0.67
C GLY A 524 -25.51 -20.80 0.51
N VAL A 525 -26.10 -19.61 0.43
CA VAL A 525 -26.95 -19.02 1.47
C VAL A 525 -28.42 -19.22 1.10
N GLU A 526 -29.13 -20.03 1.89
CA GLU A 526 -30.54 -20.32 1.65
C GLU A 526 -31.44 -19.10 1.90
N SER A 527 -31.25 -18.37 2.99
CA SER A 527 -32.01 -17.15 3.31
C SER A 527 -31.16 -16.21 4.18
N ALA A 528 -31.45 -14.91 4.12
CA ALA A 528 -30.69 -13.88 4.82
C ALA A 528 -31.59 -12.80 5.42
N HIS A 529 -31.08 -12.05 6.39
CA HIS A 529 -31.64 -10.75 6.75
C HIS A 529 -31.29 -9.75 5.66
N VAL A 530 -32.22 -8.89 5.26
CA VAL A 530 -31.98 -7.93 4.18
C VAL A 530 -32.07 -6.51 4.73
N VAL A 531 -31.02 -5.74 4.48
CA VAL A 531 -30.95 -4.32 4.80
C VAL A 531 -30.78 -3.55 3.51
N GLY A 532 -31.65 -2.57 3.27
CA GLY A 532 -31.62 -1.74 2.08
C GLY A 532 -31.57 -0.26 2.42
N HIS A 533 -30.79 0.49 1.65
CA HIS A 533 -30.72 1.95 1.74
C HIS A 533 -31.06 2.57 0.38
N ASP A 534 -31.95 3.57 0.36
CA ASP A 534 -32.33 4.30 -0.87
C ASP A 534 -32.80 3.32 -1.97
N TRP A 535 -32.17 3.26 -3.15
CA TRP A 535 -32.49 2.28 -4.20
C TRP A 535 -32.33 0.83 -3.74
N GLY A 536 -31.37 0.57 -2.85
CA GLY A 536 -31.23 -0.73 -2.21
C GLY A 536 -32.42 -1.08 -1.32
N ALA A 537 -33.10 -0.09 -0.73
CA ALA A 537 -34.35 -0.32 0.00
C ALA A 537 -35.49 -0.71 -0.95
N ILE A 538 -35.58 -0.10 -2.15
CA ILE A 538 -36.58 -0.49 -3.16
C ILE A 538 -36.40 -1.96 -3.59
N VAL A 539 -35.15 -2.39 -3.82
CA VAL A 539 -34.83 -3.79 -4.12
C VAL A 539 -35.17 -4.69 -2.93
N ALA A 540 -34.87 -4.26 -1.70
CA ALA A 540 -35.18 -5.01 -0.49
C ALA A 540 -36.70 -5.17 -0.26
N TRP A 541 -37.50 -4.12 -0.49
CA TRP A 541 -38.96 -4.19 -0.45
C TRP A 541 -39.52 -5.18 -1.47
N TYR A 542 -39.01 -5.14 -2.71
CA TYR A 542 -39.42 -6.09 -3.74
C TYR A 542 -39.07 -7.54 -3.38
N LEU A 543 -37.85 -7.77 -2.87
CA LEU A 543 -37.43 -9.09 -2.40
C LEU A 543 -38.34 -9.61 -1.30
N ALA A 544 -38.63 -8.79 -0.29
CA ALA A 544 -39.50 -9.15 0.81
C ALA A 544 -40.95 -9.44 0.36
N ALA A 545 -41.44 -8.73 -0.67
CA ALA A 545 -42.77 -8.95 -1.22
C ALA A 545 -42.88 -10.22 -2.07
N ARG A 546 -41.87 -10.48 -2.93
CA ARG A 546 -41.94 -11.52 -3.97
C ARG A 546 -41.21 -12.81 -3.61
N HIS A 547 -40.28 -12.74 -2.67
CA HIS A 547 -39.45 -13.85 -2.20
C HIS A 547 -39.37 -13.89 -0.67
N PRO A 548 -40.51 -13.85 0.06
CA PRO A 548 -40.51 -13.83 1.53
C PRO A 548 -39.81 -15.06 2.13
N GLU A 549 -39.73 -16.17 1.42
CA GLU A 549 -39.00 -17.38 1.82
C GLU A 549 -37.47 -17.19 1.87
N ARG A 550 -36.94 -16.20 1.14
CA ARG A 550 -35.51 -15.88 1.07
C ARG A 550 -35.12 -14.76 2.04
N VAL A 551 -36.08 -14.05 2.61
CA VAL A 551 -35.89 -12.88 3.47
C VAL A 551 -36.34 -13.18 4.89
N ARG A 552 -35.37 -13.29 5.82
CA ARG A 552 -35.67 -13.57 7.24
C ARG A 552 -36.32 -12.37 7.94
N THR A 553 -35.74 -11.19 7.72
CA THR A 553 -36.26 -9.90 8.19
C THR A 553 -35.84 -8.80 7.24
N LEU A 554 -36.57 -7.68 7.24
CA LEU A 554 -36.25 -6.50 6.45
C LEU A 554 -35.92 -5.29 7.34
N THR A 555 -34.84 -4.58 7.03
CA THR A 555 -34.61 -3.21 7.51
C THR A 555 -34.42 -2.29 6.31
N ALA A 556 -35.37 -1.38 6.09
CA ALA A 556 -35.30 -0.38 5.03
C ALA A 556 -34.92 0.98 5.62
N THR A 557 -34.02 1.70 4.97
CA THR A 557 -33.56 3.03 5.40
C THR A 557 -33.71 4.04 4.27
N ALA A 558 -34.07 5.27 4.62
CA ALA A 558 -34.35 6.40 3.74
C ALA A 558 -35.57 6.24 2.82
N PHE A 559 -35.74 5.10 2.13
CA PHE A 559 -36.83 4.93 1.16
C PHE A 559 -38.00 4.08 1.71
N PRO A 560 -39.24 4.60 1.66
CA PRO A 560 -40.44 3.93 2.17
C PRO A 560 -40.86 2.76 1.26
N HIS A 561 -41.92 2.06 1.65
CA HIS A 561 -42.51 1.02 0.78
C HIS A 561 -42.92 1.62 -0.57
N LEU A 562 -42.63 0.92 -1.68
CA LEU A 562 -42.82 1.47 -3.02
C LEU A 562 -44.27 1.89 -3.31
N ASP A 563 -45.25 1.08 -2.90
CA ASP A 563 -46.67 1.43 -3.08
C ASP A 563 -47.06 2.66 -2.23
N ALA A 564 -46.46 2.85 -1.05
CA ALA A 564 -46.71 4.02 -0.20
C ALA A 564 -46.12 5.30 -0.82
N TYR A 565 -44.91 5.18 -1.39
CA TYR A 565 -44.30 6.24 -2.18
C TYR A 565 -45.14 6.60 -3.41
N GLN A 566 -45.59 5.60 -4.18
CA GLN A 566 -46.38 5.84 -5.39
C GLN A 566 -47.71 6.53 -5.04
N ASP A 567 -48.39 6.05 -4.00
CA ASP A 567 -49.60 6.66 -3.51
C ASP A 567 -49.38 8.13 -3.11
N ALA A 568 -48.33 8.42 -2.33
CA ALA A 568 -47.95 9.79 -1.98
C ALA A 568 -47.62 10.62 -3.23
N TYR A 569 -46.85 10.10 -4.18
CA TYR A 569 -46.51 10.80 -5.42
C TYR A 569 -47.76 11.21 -6.23
N GLN A 570 -48.82 10.40 -6.22
CA GLN A 570 -50.08 10.73 -6.90
C GLN A 570 -50.86 11.86 -6.21
N VAL A 571 -50.86 11.94 -4.88
CA VAL A 571 -51.77 12.86 -4.15
C VAL A 571 -51.07 14.00 -3.42
N ASP A 572 -49.81 13.84 -3.03
CA ASP A 572 -49.03 14.77 -2.22
C ASP A 572 -48.12 15.67 -3.07
N PRO A 573 -48.34 16.99 -3.08
CA PRO A 573 -47.44 17.94 -3.74
C PRO A 573 -46.01 17.93 -3.18
N GLU A 574 -45.83 17.65 -1.89
CA GLU A 574 -44.51 17.61 -1.25
C GLU A 574 -43.68 16.46 -1.82
N GLN A 575 -44.25 15.25 -1.89
CA GLN A 575 -43.59 14.12 -2.54
C GLN A 575 -43.25 14.40 -4.01
N ARG A 576 -44.12 15.05 -4.78
CA ARG A 576 -43.80 15.41 -6.18
C ARG A 576 -42.64 16.38 -6.29
N ALA A 577 -42.57 17.37 -5.40
CA ALA A 577 -41.45 18.31 -5.37
C ALA A 577 -40.15 17.60 -4.97
N ALA A 578 -40.19 16.72 -3.97
CA ALA A 578 -39.07 15.90 -3.53
C ALA A 578 -38.55 14.97 -4.64
N SER A 579 -39.41 14.54 -5.58
CA SER A 579 -39.05 13.67 -6.70
C SER A 579 -38.61 14.39 -7.98
N ALA A 580 -38.59 15.73 -8.01
CA ALA A 580 -38.32 16.51 -9.23
C ALA A 580 -36.90 16.32 -9.82
N TYR A 581 -35.94 15.86 -9.00
CA TYR A 581 -34.58 15.57 -9.45
C TYR A 581 -34.50 14.40 -10.44
N ILE A 582 -35.50 13.50 -10.46
CA ILE A 582 -35.53 12.31 -11.32
C ILE A 582 -35.53 12.72 -12.80
N ASP A 583 -36.23 13.80 -13.16
CA ASP A 583 -36.24 14.31 -14.54
C ASP A 583 -34.83 14.71 -15.01
N LEU A 584 -34.04 15.33 -14.13
CA LEU A 584 -32.65 15.70 -14.42
C LEU A 584 -31.75 14.46 -14.59
N LEU A 585 -31.95 13.43 -13.78
CA LEU A 585 -31.17 12.19 -13.85
C LEU A 585 -31.51 11.34 -15.08
N THR A 586 -32.75 11.41 -15.57
CA THR A 586 -33.24 10.59 -16.69
C THR A 586 -33.13 11.28 -18.04
N ALA A 587 -32.90 12.60 -18.08
CA ALA A 587 -32.79 13.37 -19.31
C ALA A 587 -31.72 12.84 -20.29
N PRO A 588 -31.94 12.93 -21.62
CA PRO A 588 -30.90 12.67 -22.61
C PRO A 588 -29.66 13.55 -22.35
N GLY A 589 -28.46 12.95 -22.40
CA GLY A 589 -27.22 13.66 -22.13
C GLY A 589 -26.90 13.88 -20.64
N SER A 590 -27.69 13.32 -19.72
CA SER A 590 -27.49 13.53 -18.27
C SER A 590 -26.12 13.02 -17.80
N THR A 591 -25.65 11.90 -18.34
CA THR A 591 -24.32 11.36 -17.99
C THR A 591 -23.22 12.39 -18.29
N GLU A 592 -23.22 12.96 -19.48
CA GLU A 592 -22.27 13.98 -19.92
C GLU A 592 -22.41 15.27 -19.09
N TYR A 593 -23.65 15.66 -18.78
CA TYR A 593 -23.94 16.84 -17.98
C TYR A 593 -23.34 16.76 -16.56
N TRP A 594 -23.49 15.61 -15.89
CA TRP A 594 -22.98 15.39 -14.53
C TRP A 594 -21.46 15.19 -14.49
N LEU A 595 -20.87 14.59 -15.53
CA LEU A 595 -19.44 14.34 -15.62
C LEU A 595 -18.62 15.50 -16.23
N ALA A 596 -19.29 16.51 -16.80
CA ALA A 596 -18.64 17.72 -17.30
C ALA A 596 -17.87 18.48 -16.21
N ASP A 597 -16.91 19.30 -16.63
CA ASP A 597 -16.09 20.16 -15.77
C ASP A 597 -15.41 19.36 -14.64
N ASP A 598 -14.80 18.22 -14.98
CA ASP A 598 -14.20 17.28 -14.01
C ASP A 598 -15.21 16.83 -12.94
N ALA A 599 -16.41 16.45 -13.40
CA ALA A 599 -17.51 16.00 -12.55
C ALA A 599 -17.87 16.97 -11.40
N ARG A 600 -17.71 18.29 -11.61
CA ARG A 600 -17.98 19.35 -10.61
C ARG A 600 -19.34 19.18 -9.93
N ARG A 601 -20.40 18.89 -10.71
CA ARG A 601 -21.77 18.75 -10.20
C ARG A 601 -21.95 17.52 -9.32
N LEU A 602 -21.32 16.41 -9.67
CA LEU A 602 -21.33 15.21 -8.84
C LEU A 602 -20.56 15.44 -7.54
N ARG A 603 -19.44 16.16 -7.59
CA ARG A 603 -18.69 16.57 -6.40
C ARG A 603 -19.53 17.47 -5.48
N GLU A 604 -20.22 18.46 -6.05
CA GLU A 604 -21.15 19.32 -5.31
C GLU A 604 -22.28 18.50 -4.67
N LEU A 605 -22.89 17.56 -5.40
CA LEU A 605 -23.90 16.65 -4.87
C LEU A 605 -23.40 15.84 -3.67
N LEU A 606 -22.19 15.27 -3.78
CA LEU A 606 -21.55 14.52 -2.70
C LEU A 606 -21.16 15.40 -1.49
N ALA A 607 -21.18 16.72 -1.64
CA ALA A 607 -20.91 17.69 -0.59
C ALA A 607 -22.17 18.40 -0.05
N LEU A 608 -23.36 18.18 -0.64
CA LEU A 608 -24.60 18.91 -0.29
C LEU A 608 -25.08 18.71 1.15
N HIS A 609 -24.63 17.64 1.82
CA HIS A 609 -25.01 17.31 3.20
C HIS A 609 -23.78 17.42 4.09
N ASP A 610 -23.45 18.66 4.49
CA ASP A 610 -22.35 18.96 5.41
C ASP A 610 -22.38 17.99 6.61
N ASN A 611 -21.28 17.24 6.79
CA ASN A 611 -21.03 16.18 7.79
C ASN A 611 -21.44 14.74 7.43
N ALA A 612 -22.18 14.50 6.35
CA ALA A 612 -22.63 13.15 6.01
C ALA A 612 -21.54 12.29 5.33
N LEU A 613 -20.63 12.92 4.58
CA LEU A 613 -19.46 12.27 3.99
C LEU A 613 -18.18 13.07 4.26
N THR A 614 -17.12 12.38 4.66
CA THR A 614 -15.78 13.00 4.76
C THR A 614 -15.22 13.33 3.38
N PRO A 615 -14.29 14.31 3.25
CA PRO A 615 -13.64 14.62 1.97
C PRO A 615 -13.04 13.38 1.27
N GLU A 616 -12.49 12.44 2.03
CA GLU A 616 -11.92 11.19 1.53
C GLU A 616 -13.00 10.25 0.99
N GLN A 617 -14.16 10.16 1.66
CA GLN A 617 -15.29 9.37 1.20
C GLN A 617 -15.87 9.99 -0.09
N GLN A 618 -16.03 11.30 -0.14
CA GLN A 618 -16.48 12.02 -1.34
C GLN A 618 -15.54 11.77 -2.53
N ALA A 619 -14.23 11.95 -2.33
CA ALA A 619 -13.23 11.73 -3.37
C ALA A 619 -13.25 10.27 -3.88
N ARG A 620 -13.50 9.31 -2.98
CA ARG A 620 -13.60 7.89 -3.34
C ARG A 620 -14.82 7.58 -4.20
N TYR A 621 -16.00 8.09 -3.84
CA TYR A 621 -17.20 7.93 -4.66
C TYR A 621 -17.06 8.66 -6.00
N LEU A 622 -16.44 9.84 -6.01
CA LEU A 622 -16.15 10.58 -7.23
C LEU A 622 -15.25 9.76 -8.17
N ARG A 623 -14.10 9.26 -7.68
CA ARG A 623 -13.20 8.38 -8.45
C ARG A 623 -13.89 7.13 -8.98
N PHE A 624 -14.84 6.59 -8.23
CA PHE A 624 -15.59 5.41 -8.65
C PHE A 624 -16.54 5.71 -9.81
N HIS A 625 -17.29 6.80 -9.72
CA HIS A 625 -18.29 7.18 -10.73
C HIS A 625 -17.68 7.76 -12.00
N THR A 626 -16.50 8.39 -11.93
CA THR A 626 -15.78 8.87 -13.11
C THR A 626 -15.11 7.74 -13.92
N GLN A 627 -15.11 6.50 -13.42
CA GLN A 627 -14.69 5.36 -14.24
C GLN A 627 -15.61 5.17 -15.45
N PRO A 628 -15.08 4.75 -16.61
CA PRO A 628 -15.87 4.57 -17.83
C PRO A 628 -17.11 3.71 -17.62
N GLY A 629 -18.28 4.26 -17.97
CA GLY A 629 -19.57 3.57 -17.96
C GLY A 629 -20.23 3.39 -16.59
N THR A 630 -19.54 3.66 -15.46
CA THR A 630 -20.12 3.48 -14.11
C THR A 630 -21.32 4.40 -13.90
N PHE A 631 -21.12 5.71 -14.04
CA PHE A 631 -22.18 6.68 -13.78
C PHE A 631 -23.38 6.50 -14.74
N HIS A 632 -23.12 6.20 -16.01
CA HIS A 632 -24.18 5.94 -16.98
C HIS A 632 -25.06 4.75 -16.58
N ALA A 633 -24.44 3.64 -16.17
CA ALA A 633 -25.14 2.45 -15.74
C ALA A 633 -25.91 2.67 -14.42
N ALA A 634 -25.35 3.44 -13.49
CA ALA A 634 -26.03 3.82 -12.26
C ALA A 634 -27.32 4.63 -12.52
N LEU A 635 -27.32 5.52 -13.52
CA LEU A 635 -28.53 6.27 -13.92
C LEU A 635 -29.62 5.39 -14.57
N ASN A 636 -29.29 4.20 -15.07
CA ASN A 636 -30.29 3.33 -15.70
C ASN A 636 -31.35 2.82 -14.71
N TRP A 637 -31.07 2.81 -13.40
CA TRP A 637 -32.04 2.51 -12.36
C TRP A 637 -33.23 3.49 -12.42
N TYR A 638 -32.93 4.78 -12.51
CA TYR A 638 -33.94 5.83 -12.68
C TYR A 638 -34.63 5.76 -14.04
N ARG A 639 -33.88 5.51 -15.11
CA ARG A 639 -34.41 5.47 -16.49
C ARG A 639 -35.40 4.34 -16.74
N THR A 640 -35.48 3.34 -15.84
CA THR A 640 -36.52 2.31 -15.92
C THR A 640 -37.93 2.85 -15.73
N GLY A 641 -38.08 4.02 -15.09
CA GLY A 641 -39.36 4.66 -14.84
C GLY A 641 -40.12 4.14 -13.62
N VAL A 642 -39.59 3.15 -12.88
CA VAL A 642 -40.32 2.44 -11.81
C VAL A 642 -40.82 3.34 -10.66
N LEU A 643 -40.17 4.49 -10.44
CA LEU A 643 -40.61 5.48 -9.45
C LEU A 643 -41.79 6.34 -9.95
N LEU A 644 -41.97 6.49 -11.26
CA LEU A 644 -42.91 7.47 -11.82
C LEU A 644 -44.13 6.81 -12.50
N ASP A 645 -43.99 5.60 -13.03
CA ASP A 645 -45.00 4.97 -13.88
C ASP A 645 -46.09 4.19 -13.11
N GLY A 646 -45.87 3.88 -11.83
CA GLY A 646 -46.81 3.08 -11.03
C GLY A 646 -46.98 1.64 -11.51
N ALA A 647 -46.08 1.13 -12.36
CA ALA A 647 -46.26 -0.15 -13.04
C ALA A 647 -46.03 -1.38 -12.13
N VAL A 648 -45.41 -1.18 -10.97
CA VAL A 648 -45.11 -2.24 -10.01
C VAL A 648 -45.91 -2.01 -8.73
N ALA A 649 -46.83 -2.94 -8.45
CA ALA A 649 -47.50 -3.06 -7.16
C ALA A 649 -46.85 -4.19 -6.34
N LEU A 650 -46.33 -3.88 -5.16
CA LEU A 650 -45.69 -4.84 -4.26
C LEU A 650 -46.70 -5.60 -3.40
N GLY A 651 -47.74 -4.91 -2.91
CA GLY A 651 -48.71 -5.47 -1.97
C GLY A 651 -48.20 -5.51 -0.53
N LYS A 652 -48.77 -6.39 0.31
CA LYS A 652 -48.44 -6.48 1.74
C LYS A 652 -47.14 -7.26 1.97
N ILE A 653 -46.24 -6.71 2.77
CA ILE A 653 -45.01 -7.35 3.26
C ILE A 653 -45.31 -8.23 4.46
N THR A 654 -44.93 -9.50 4.37
CA THR A 654 -45.23 -10.55 5.35
C THR A 654 -44.03 -10.95 6.22
N VAL A 655 -42.87 -10.30 6.05
CA VAL A 655 -41.67 -10.52 6.87
C VAL A 655 -41.51 -9.42 7.94
N PRO A 656 -40.97 -9.72 9.14
CA PRO A 656 -40.76 -8.70 10.17
C PRO A 656 -39.89 -7.54 9.65
N THR A 657 -40.37 -6.31 9.82
CA THR A 657 -39.84 -5.15 9.09
C THR A 657 -39.58 -3.95 10.00
N THR A 658 -38.38 -3.37 9.92
CA THR A 658 -38.07 -2.04 10.45
C THR A 658 -37.91 -1.03 9.30
N PHE A 659 -38.51 0.15 9.43
CA PHE A 659 -38.30 1.28 8.52
C PHE A 659 -37.66 2.44 9.28
N ILE A 660 -36.50 2.90 8.80
CA ILE A 660 -35.74 4.03 9.36
C ILE A 660 -35.87 5.20 8.38
N TRP A 661 -36.25 6.37 8.88
CA TRP A 661 -36.42 7.57 8.05
C TRP A 661 -36.17 8.85 8.85
N SER A 662 -36.17 9.99 8.17
CA SER A 662 -35.96 11.32 8.75
C SER A 662 -36.96 12.33 8.17
N GLU A 663 -37.49 13.22 9.01
CA GLU A 663 -38.33 14.34 8.56
C GLU A 663 -37.55 15.36 7.72
N ALA A 664 -36.21 15.39 7.85
CA ALA A 664 -35.33 16.27 7.07
C ALA A 664 -34.84 15.63 5.76
N ASP A 665 -35.34 14.45 5.39
CA ASP A 665 -35.00 13.79 4.13
C ASP A 665 -35.57 14.57 2.93
N ALA A 666 -34.70 14.91 1.97
CA ALA A 666 -35.08 15.72 0.81
C ALA A 666 -35.81 14.93 -0.29
N SER A 667 -35.81 13.59 -0.22
CA SER A 667 -36.30 12.70 -1.27
C SER A 667 -37.66 12.07 -0.93
N VAL A 668 -38.07 12.08 0.35
CA VAL A 668 -39.24 11.36 0.85
C VAL A 668 -40.09 12.25 1.75
N SER A 669 -41.38 12.35 1.41
CA SER A 669 -42.38 13.08 2.21
C SER A 669 -42.78 12.32 3.48
N THR A 670 -43.25 13.07 4.48
CA THR A 670 -43.86 12.48 5.69
C THR A 670 -45.02 11.55 5.35
N MET A 671 -45.86 11.90 4.35
CA MET A 671 -46.96 11.05 3.92
C MET A 671 -46.47 9.69 3.41
N ALA A 672 -45.45 9.67 2.55
CA ALA A 672 -44.90 8.41 2.04
C ALA A 672 -44.30 7.54 3.16
N ALA A 673 -43.64 8.18 4.13
CA ALA A 673 -43.09 7.50 5.28
C ALA A 673 -44.16 6.89 6.19
N GLU A 674 -45.15 7.67 6.62
CA GLU A 674 -46.24 7.22 7.51
C GLU A 674 -47.08 6.10 6.88
N ARG A 675 -47.37 6.22 5.57
CA ARG A 675 -48.16 5.22 4.84
C ARG A 675 -47.43 3.90 4.60
N THR A 676 -46.14 3.81 4.87
CA THR A 676 -45.40 2.54 4.80
C THR A 676 -46.03 1.47 5.71
N ALA A 677 -46.54 1.86 6.88
CA ALA A 677 -47.23 0.95 7.80
C ALA A 677 -48.45 0.26 7.14
N ASP A 678 -49.12 0.95 6.22
CA ASP A 678 -50.28 0.42 5.49
C ASP A 678 -49.92 -0.73 4.55
N TYR A 679 -48.63 -1.00 4.31
CA TYR A 679 -48.18 -2.06 3.41
C TYR A 679 -47.41 -3.18 4.12
N VAL A 680 -47.37 -3.19 5.45
CA VAL A 680 -46.74 -4.27 6.22
C VAL A 680 -47.80 -5.00 7.06
N SER A 681 -47.89 -6.33 6.93
CA SER A 681 -48.80 -7.16 7.73
C SER A 681 -48.09 -7.95 8.83
N ALA A 682 -46.76 -8.01 8.79
CA ALA A 682 -45.91 -8.59 9.82
C ALA A 682 -45.51 -7.57 10.90
N PRO A 683 -44.78 -7.97 11.98
CA PRO A 683 -44.33 -7.03 13.00
C PRO A 683 -43.53 -5.86 12.43
N TYR A 684 -44.12 -4.67 12.49
CA TYR A 684 -43.59 -3.44 11.90
C TYR A 684 -43.07 -2.48 12.98
N ARG A 685 -41.92 -1.86 12.72
CA ARG A 685 -41.35 -0.80 13.56
C ARG A 685 -40.91 0.36 12.67
N VAL A 686 -41.32 1.56 13.01
CA VAL A 686 -40.82 2.79 12.39
C VAL A 686 -39.86 3.48 13.35
N VAL A 687 -38.75 3.98 12.82
CA VAL A 687 -37.71 4.68 13.57
C VAL A 687 -37.45 6.01 12.88
N THR A 688 -37.69 7.11 13.58
CA THR A 688 -37.40 8.46 13.08
C THR A 688 -36.06 8.91 13.63
N LEU A 689 -35.13 9.28 12.74
CA LEU A 689 -33.81 9.78 13.09
C LEU A 689 -33.88 11.19 13.70
N PRO A 690 -32.97 11.54 14.63
CA PRO A 690 -32.92 12.88 15.19
C PRO A 690 -32.51 13.90 14.13
N ALA A 691 -33.23 15.02 14.05
CA ALA A 691 -32.92 16.08 13.10
C ALA A 691 -31.65 16.88 13.50
N PRO A 692 -30.86 17.38 12.53
CA PRO A 692 -30.99 17.12 11.10
C PRO A 692 -30.39 15.75 10.72
N ALA A 693 -31.13 14.96 9.95
CA ALA A 693 -30.65 13.72 9.34
C ALA A 693 -30.98 13.75 7.85
N SER A 694 -29.96 13.65 7.01
CA SER A 694 -30.08 13.70 5.56
C SER A 694 -30.58 12.37 4.99
N HIS A 695 -30.55 12.29 3.66
CA HIS A 695 -30.82 11.05 2.96
C HIS A 695 -29.74 9.97 3.23
N TRP A 696 -28.49 10.33 3.58
CA TRP A 696 -27.36 9.40 3.72
C TRP A 696 -27.25 8.76 5.11
N GLN A 697 -28.37 8.16 5.53
CA GLN A 697 -28.58 7.69 6.91
C GLN A 697 -27.55 6.66 7.41
N PRO A 698 -27.08 5.67 6.61
CA PRO A 698 -26.05 4.73 7.07
C PRO A 698 -24.70 5.39 7.39
N GLN A 699 -24.39 6.52 6.76
CA GLN A 699 -23.13 7.25 6.96
C GLN A 699 -23.22 8.26 8.10
N GLU A 700 -24.37 8.91 8.27
CA GLU A 700 -24.58 9.88 9.36
C GLU A 700 -24.88 9.20 10.70
N PHE A 701 -25.66 8.11 10.70
CA PHE A 701 -26.11 7.43 11.92
C PHE A 701 -25.77 5.93 11.92
N PRO A 702 -24.52 5.52 11.67
CA PRO A 702 -24.15 4.11 11.53
C PRO A 702 -24.49 3.29 12.77
N ALA A 703 -24.28 3.85 13.96
CA ALA A 703 -24.57 3.18 15.23
C ALA A 703 -26.06 2.90 15.44
N LEU A 704 -26.93 3.85 15.08
CA LEU A 704 -28.38 3.69 15.20
C LEU A 704 -28.89 2.71 14.16
N VAL A 705 -28.44 2.83 12.91
CA VAL A 705 -28.79 1.90 11.84
C VAL A 705 -28.38 0.47 12.22
N ALA A 706 -27.14 0.27 12.69
CA ALA A 706 -26.68 -1.04 13.15
C ALA A 706 -27.52 -1.58 14.31
N ALA A 707 -27.81 -0.76 15.32
CA ALA A 707 -28.61 -1.17 16.48
C ALA A 707 -30.03 -1.64 16.07
N GLU A 708 -30.68 -0.95 15.14
CA GLU A 708 -32.02 -1.33 14.66
C GLU A 708 -31.98 -2.57 13.77
N VAL A 709 -30.93 -2.76 12.97
CA VAL A 709 -30.70 -4.04 12.26
C VAL A 709 -30.54 -5.19 13.26
N VAL A 710 -29.69 -5.04 14.28
CA VAL A 710 -29.45 -6.06 15.30
C VAL A 710 -30.74 -6.36 16.08
N ALA A 711 -31.47 -5.33 16.51
CA ALA A 711 -32.74 -5.50 17.20
C ALA A 711 -33.76 -6.28 16.36
N ARG A 712 -33.80 -6.01 15.04
CA ARG A 712 -34.67 -6.74 14.11
C ARG A 712 -34.25 -8.19 13.93
N VAL A 713 -32.95 -8.46 13.80
CA VAL A 713 -32.40 -9.82 13.66
C VAL A 713 -32.69 -10.64 14.92
N ARG A 714 -32.42 -10.08 16.11
CA ARG A 714 -32.54 -10.78 17.39
C ARG A 714 -33.97 -10.91 17.89
N GLY A 715 -34.85 -9.97 17.56
CA GLY A 715 -36.27 -9.97 17.96
C GLY A 715 -37.15 -11.06 17.31
N GLY A 716 -36.60 -11.90 16.43
CA GLY A 716 -37.30 -13.01 15.77
C GLY A 716 -37.31 -14.34 16.54
N SER A 717 -36.68 -14.43 17.72
CA SER A 717 -36.55 -15.66 18.51
C SER A 717 -37.04 -15.49 19.95
N THR A 718 -38.36 -15.53 20.17
CA THR A 718 -38.92 -15.85 21.49
C THR A 718 -40.19 -16.71 21.33
N PRO A 719 -40.21 -17.96 21.82
CA PRO A 719 -41.45 -18.64 22.20
C PRO A 719 -42.10 -17.91 23.39
N SER A 720 -43.43 -17.97 23.44
CA SER A 720 -44.25 -17.39 24.50
C SER A 720 -43.90 -17.91 25.90
N GLU A 721 -43.73 -16.99 26.85
CA GLU A 721 -44.07 -17.20 28.26
C GLU A 721 -44.81 -15.95 28.74
N THR A 722 -46.10 -16.07 29.03
CA THR A 722 -46.56 -16.34 30.40
C THR A 722 -48.07 -16.57 30.38
N ASP A 723 -48.47 -17.76 30.81
CA ASP A 723 -49.74 -18.00 31.49
C ASP A 723 -49.92 -16.97 32.62
N SER A 724 -51.09 -16.34 32.66
CA SER A 724 -51.79 -15.90 33.88
C SER A 724 -53.27 -15.75 33.55
#